data_AF-A0A3S9NXL4-F1
#
_entry.id   AF-A0A3S9NXL4-F1
#
_cell.length_a   1.000
_cell.length_b   1.000
_cell.length_c   1.000
_cell.angle_alpha   90.00
_cell.angle_beta   90.00
_cell.angle_gamma   90.00
#
_symmetry.space_group_name_H-M   'P 1'
#
loop_
_entity.id
_entity.type
_entity.pdbx_description
1 polymer ?
#
loop_
_entity_poly.entity_id
_entity_poly.type
_entity_poly.pdbx_seq_one_letter_code
_entity_poly.pdbx_strand_id
1 'polypeptide(L)'
;MYTPIKNILTLLFVAFTLIINGQGLNDLSVQEESPSTIDHNFTEDADQSAQDEDSFLRAADANDIPQRTFSNLKDATDGYYVISMVLSSDKNLKRAIKKHKRKGFEPGYIFIQDKGLYYYYLKSYNDWQPAIEDVNSKFDNTYKDNVWILKIDDSEPNRALAVNNSSNQPVLENEISNEIAGNIILEKEVSEKSANKDKLVKRADEYFNKMWYAEAAKLYEMALNKSQDNYSYQVLQKAGDAHYFNTNMEQAYKWYNILYENYSDEMSADNIFKYAHSLKGTGNYARSKKLMRLYNKRLKASSEPASAFNKQREIELDNILNTEKKFDIKNLKINSENSEFSPMFFGEDVVFASAMDSSVFNTRRYKWNNQPYLDLYVSKLNEESQELKNAVKFSKKVNTKYHEASVAFSPDNETMYFTRNNYGKKLKRDKKGINHLKIYRSKKVNGEWLEATEVSFNSDAYSTGHPAISSDGKKMYFVSDMPGSLGETDIFVVDINEDGSFSEPRNLGPEINTEQKEMFPFINDKKFYFSSDGHTGLGGLDVFEASFDAEKGFTEVRNLGKPINSNKDDFSYIVDEETQKGYFASNRDGGKGDDDIYSFKRLVLEEIPENKNAIAGVVTELITGDLMPKAMVELLDENNIKLKEVETAEDGSFIFEDLDSNTRYTLRTTGGDTYFEDERETATEDNTTVNVEVKLRKLQEMITVENGIRKLKTEMIHFNFDKSYIRPDAANELDKLVEVMNEYPDMVIKVESHTDSRGSAVYNKYLSGKRAESTRDYIISKGIAPERIQSATGYGEERLLNGCDGSVACTEQNHYLNRRSEFIIVEM
;
A
#
# COMPACT_ATOMS: atom_id res chain seq x y z
N MET A 1 9.97 -29.59 -62.26
CA MET A 1 10.96 -30.68 -62.13
C MET A 1 11.91 -30.33 -61.01
N TYR A 2 12.33 -31.35 -60.24
CA TYR A 2 13.41 -31.37 -59.24
C TYR A 2 13.51 -30.30 -58.13
N THR A 3 13.60 -30.86 -56.93
CA THR A 3 13.79 -30.30 -55.59
C THR A 3 15.27 -29.93 -55.30
N PRO A 4 15.64 -29.39 -54.12
CA PRO A 4 16.76 -28.46 -53.97
C PRO A 4 18.04 -29.09 -53.39
N ILE A 5 19.03 -28.25 -53.08
CA ILE A 5 20.16 -28.56 -52.21
C ILE A 5 20.11 -27.70 -50.93
N LYS A 6 20.64 -28.25 -49.85
CA LYS A 6 20.60 -27.79 -48.45
C LYS A 6 22.04 -27.70 -47.92
N ASN A 7 22.24 -27.09 -46.74
CA ASN A 7 23.46 -27.19 -45.90
C ASN A 7 24.71 -26.44 -46.46
N ILE A 8 25.75 -26.08 -45.68
CA ILE A 8 26.03 -26.30 -44.24
C ILE A 8 26.85 -25.12 -43.62
N LEU A 9 27.03 -25.13 -42.30
CA LEU A 9 27.83 -24.18 -41.50
C LEU A 9 29.33 -24.12 -41.90
N THR A 10 30.04 -23.06 -41.49
CA THR A 10 31.27 -23.15 -40.66
C THR A 10 31.58 -21.77 -40.01
N LEU A 11 32.25 -21.78 -38.85
CA LEU A 11 32.67 -20.61 -38.06
C LEU A 11 33.82 -19.83 -38.73
N LEU A 12 34.04 -18.56 -38.32
CA LEU A 12 35.24 -18.22 -37.53
C LEU A 12 35.21 -16.80 -36.92
N PHE A 13 35.95 -16.64 -35.83
CA PHE A 13 36.14 -15.40 -35.06
C PHE A 13 37.40 -14.66 -35.53
N VAL A 14 37.41 -13.33 -35.43
CA VAL A 14 38.64 -12.52 -35.41
C VAL A 14 38.49 -11.48 -34.30
N ALA A 15 39.56 -11.24 -33.53
CA ALA A 15 39.62 -10.30 -32.42
C ALA A 15 40.82 -9.34 -32.58
N PHE A 16 40.88 -8.28 -31.77
CA PHE A 16 42.07 -7.56 -31.26
C PHE A 16 41.61 -6.29 -30.49
N THR A 17 42.30 -5.67 -29.51
CA THR A 17 43.13 -6.10 -28.34
C THR A 17 43.68 -4.84 -27.66
N LEU A 18 44.07 -4.93 -26.36
CA LEU A 18 45.20 -4.28 -25.64
C LEU A 18 44.75 -3.96 -24.18
N ILE A 19 45.27 -4.50 -23.05
CA ILE A 19 46.54 -5.15 -22.58
C ILE A 19 47.43 -4.19 -21.74
N ILE A 20 48.25 -4.77 -20.82
CA ILE A 20 49.21 -4.20 -19.84
C ILE A 20 48.56 -3.88 -18.47
N ASN A 21 49.11 -4.18 -17.27
CA ASN A 21 49.95 -5.28 -16.69
C ASN A 21 49.99 -5.07 -15.14
N GLY A 22 50.46 -5.97 -14.26
CA GLY A 22 50.90 -7.37 -14.38
C GLY A 22 51.89 -7.78 -13.25
N GLN A 23 52.01 -9.10 -12.96
CA GLN A 23 52.97 -9.75 -12.01
C GLN A 23 52.74 -9.53 -10.50
N GLY A 24 53.06 -10.46 -9.57
CA GLY A 24 53.38 -11.89 -9.73
C GLY A 24 54.02 -12.58 -8.49
N LEU A 25 53.68 -13.87 -8.26
CA LEU A 25 54.35 -14.92 -7.47
C LEU A 25 54.39 -14.88 -5.91
N ASN A 26 53.87 -15.98 -5.33
CA ASN A 26 54.26 -16.78 -4.14
C ASN A 26 54.88 -16.14 -2.87
N ASP A 27 54.33 -16.49 -1.70
CA ASP A 27 55.08 -17.31 -0.71
C ASP A 27 54.15 -18.18 0.17
N LEU A 28 54.70 -18.84 1.20
CA LEU A 28 54.22 -20.06 1.87
C LEU A 28 53.51 -19.89 3.23
N SER A 29 52.95 -21.02 3.66
CA SER A 29 52.66 -21.45 5.04
C SER A 29 51.40 -20.92 5.76
N VAL A 30 50.63 -21.89 6.25
CA VAL A 30 49.69 -21.78 7.37
C VAL A 30 50.28 -22.62 8.51
N GLN A 31 50.28 -22.10 9.74
CA GLN A 31 50.35 -22.92 10.94
C GLN A 31 49.40 -22.37 12.01
N GLU A 32 48.91 -23.28 12.83
CA GLU A 32 47.96 -23.04 13.91
C GLU A 32 48.68 -22.57 15.18
N GLU A 33 48.00 -21.81 16.03
CA GLU A 33 48.11 -22.01 17.47
C GLU A 33 46.75 -21.76 18.16
N SER A 34 46.49 -22.47 19.25
CA SER A 34 45.16 -22.64 19.85
C SER A 34 45.05 -21.93 21.22
N PRO A 35 43.84 -21.67 21.74
CA PRO A 35 43.65 -20.66 22.78
C PRO A 35 44.01 -21.14 24.19
N SER A 36 44.30 -20.17 25.07
CA SER A 36 44.28 -20.34 26.53
C SER A 36 43.26 -19.40 27.17
N THR A 37 42.73 -19.79 28.32
CA THR A 37 41.47 -19.30 28.90
C THR A 37 41.64 -18.35 30.08
N ILE A 38 40.58 -17.61 30.44
CA ILE A 38 40.06 -17.45 31.82
C ILE A 38 38.67 -16.77 31.79
N ASP A 39 37.84 -17.05 32.82
CA ASP A 39 36.38 -16.98 32.83
C ASP A 39 35.66 -15.62 32.75
N HIS A 40 34.47 -15.72 32.13
CA HIS A 40 33.18 -15.08 32.45
C HIS A 40 33.08 -14.09 33.63
N ASN A 41 32.37 -12.98 33.40
CA ASN A 41 30.96 -12.90 33.85
C ASN A 41 30.16 -11.76 33.20
N PHE A 42 28.83 -11.89 33.28
CA PHE A 42 27.74 -11.02 32.75
C PHE A 42 27.34 -11.18 31.26
N THR A 43 26.04 -10.97 31.05
CA THR A 43 25.24 -11.00 29.79
C THR A 43 25.23 -12.29 28.98
N GLU A 44 24.40 -13.26 29.40
CA GLU A 44 23.85 -14.32 28.51
C GLU A 44 22.30 -14.24 28.41
N ASP A 45 21.58 -13.83 29.46
CA ASP A 45 20.10 -13.81 29.51
C ASP A 45 19.41 -12.95 28.43
N ALA A 46 20.13 -11.98 27.85
CA ALA A 46 19.59 -11.03 26.87
C ALA A 46 19.59 -11.56 25.42
N ASP A 47 20.47 -12.51 25.09
CA ASP A 47 20.56 -13.07 23.72
C ASP A 47 19.59 -14.26 23.56
N GLN A 48 19.42 -15.05 24.63
CA GLN A 48 18.53 -16.21 24.61
C GLN A 48 17.04 -15.82 24.54
N SER A 49 16.64 -14.76 25.25
CA SER A 49 15.26 -14.23 25.21
C SER A 49 14.90 -13.62 23.85
N ALA A 50 15.85 -12.97 23.17
CA ALA A 50 15.66 -12.46 21.80
C ALA A 50 15.50 -13.60 20.76
N GLN A 51 16.26 -14.69 20.90
CA GLN A 51 16.13 -15.86 20.02
C GLN A 51 14.82 -16.63 20.24
N ASP A 52 14.30 -16.68 21.47
CA ASP A 52 13.02 -17.31 21.77
C ASP A 52 11.82 -16.47 21.30
N GLU A 53 11.87 -15.13 21.38
CA GLU A 53 10.79 -14.28 20.87
C GLU A 53 10.63 -14.38 19.35
N ASP A 54 11.72 -14.26 18.58
CA ASP A 54 11.67 -14.47 17.13
C ASP A 54 11.22 -15.92 16.80
N SER A 55 11.52 -16.89 17.65
CA SER A 55 11.06 -18.27 17.48
C SER A 55 9.57 -18.48 17.78
N PHE A 56 9.02 -17.84 18.82
CA PHE A 56 7.58 -17.79 19.07
C PHE A 56 6.84 -17.12 17.91
N LEU A 57 7.30 -15.95 17.46
CA LEU A 57 6.66 -15.18 16.39
C LEU A 57 6.63 -15.99 15.09
N ARG A 58 7.79 -16.54 14.67
CA ARG A 58 7.90 -17.44 13.52
C ARG A 58 6.99 -18.67 13.64
N ALA A 59 6.81 -19.23 14.84
CA ALA A 59 5.95 -20.39 15.06
C ALA A 59 4.45 -20.04 15.06
N ALA A 60 4.04 -18.91 15.64
CA ALA A 60 2.65 -18.45 15.63
C ALA A 60 2.19 -18.15 14.18
N ASP A 61 3.02 -17.41 13.43
CA ASP A 61 2.77 -17.10 12.02
C ASP A 61 2.75 -18.36 11.13
N ALA A 62 3.64 -19.32 11.38
CA ALA A 62 3.67 -20.60 10.64
C ALA A 62 2.41 -21.46 10.82
N ASN A 63 1.61 -21.19 11.86
CA ASN A 63 0.38 -21.90 12.19
C ASN A 63 -0.90 -21.05 11.99
N ASP A 64 -0.78 -19.86 11.35
CA ASP A 64 -1.86 -18.88 11.18
C ASP A 64 -2.53 -18.46 12.53
N ILE A 65 -1.79 -18.52 13.65
CA ILE A 65 -2.29 -18.17 15.00
C ILE A 65 -2.08 -16.67 15.25
N PRO A 66 -3.14 -15.86 15.43
CA PRO A 66 -2.96 -14.46 15.78
C PRO A 66 -2.31 -14.34 17.16
N GLN A 67 -1.37 -13.41 17.31
CA GLN A 67 -0.73 -13.13 18.59
C GLN A 67 -0.64 -11.62 18.90
N ARG A 68 -0.38 -11.31 20.18
CA ARG A 68 0.16 -10.00 20.62
C ARG A 68 1.10 -10.20 21.80
N THR A 69 2.04 -9.28 21.98
CA THR A 69 2.81 -9.10 23.23
C THR A 69 2.31 -7.88 24.00
N PHE A 70 2.24 -7.97 25.33
CA PHE A 70 2.09 -6.83 26.24
C PHE A 70 3.14 -6.93 27.36
N SER A 71 3.74 -5.81 27.77
CA SER A 71 4.75 -5.78 28.84
C SER A 71 4.32 -4.87 30.00
N ASN A 72 4.96 -5.01 31.17
CA ASN A 72 4.71 -4.15 32.35
C ASN A 72 3.25 -4.19 32.87
N LEU A 73 2.57 -5.35 32.72
CA LEU A 73 1.18 -5.52 33.18
C LEU A 73 1.09 -5.87 34.66
N LYS A 74 0.50 -4.96 35.44
CA LYS A 74 0.18 -5.20 36.86
C LYS A 74 -0.82 -6.34 37.03
N ASP A 75 -0.54 -7.20 38.02
CA ASP A 75 -1.33 -8.37 38.41
C ASP A 75 -1.55 -9.42 37.29
N ALA A 76 -0.68 -9.42 36.27
CA ALA A 76 -0.44 -10.57 35.40
C ALA A 76 0.79 -11.37 35.91
N THR A 77 1.11 -12.47 35.22
CA THR A 77 2.41 -13.17 35.33
C THR A 77 2.97 -13.36 33.92
N ASP A 78 4.28 -13.54 33.79
CA ASP A 78 4.90 -13.73 32.49
C ASP A 78 4.48 -15.08 31.86
N GLY A 79 4.47 -15.12 30.52
CA GLY A 79 4.13 -16.31 29.73
C GLY A 79 2.99 -16.08 28.72
N TYR A 80 2.41 -17.19 28.26
CA TYR A 80 1.56 -17.26 27.08
C TYR A 80 0.13 -17.65 27.43
N TYR A 81 -0.84 -16.82 27.02
CA TYR A 81 -2.24 -16.94 27.38
C TYR A 81 -3.11 -17.15 26.15
N VAL A 82 -3.83 -18.27 26.06
CA VAL A 82 -4.74 -18.54 24.93
C VAL A 82 -6.06 -17.82 25.17
N ILE A 83 -6.16 -16.60 24.64
CA ILE A 83 -7.32 -15.71 24.72
C ILE A 83 -8.43 -16.23 23.80
N SER A 84 -9.66 -16.26 24.31
CA SER A 84 -10.85 -16.65 23.52
C SER A 84 -11.90 -15.54 23.38
N MET A 85 -11.82 -14.49 24.20
CA MET A 85 -12.64 -13.28 24.07
C MET A 85 -12.07 -12.14 24.93
N VAL A 86 -12.39 -10.90 24.56
CA VAL A 86 -12.17 -9.72 25.40
C VAL A 86 -13.54 -9.18 25.81
N LEU A 87 -13.73 -8.87 27.10
CA LEU A 87 -15.03 -8.55 27.69
C LEU A 87 -14.98 -7.25 28.48
N SER A 88 -15.98 -6.37 28.30
CA SER A 88 -16.15 -5.12 29.07
C SER A 88 -17.09 -5.27 30.28
N SER A 89 -17.39 -6.50 30.72
CA SER A 89 -18.37 -6.71 31.79
C SER A 89 -18.10 -7.95 32.65
N ASP A 90 -17.89 -7.72 33.94
CA ASP A 90 -17.81 -8.72 35.01
C ASP A 90 -18.93 -9.77 34.97
N LYS A 91 -20.16 -9.34 34.66
CA LYS A 91 -21.34 -10.21 34.54
C LYS A 91 -21.21 -11.22 33.40
N ASN A 92 -20.54 -10.85 32.31
CA ASN A 92 -20.26 -11.74 31.19
C ASN A 92 -19.01 -12.59 31.45
N LEU A 93 -17.98 -12.04 32.09
CA LEU A 93 -16.80 -12.77 32.55
C LEU A 93 -17.18 -13.95 33.48
N LYS A 94 -17.97 -13.69 34.53
CA LYS A 94 -18.46 -14.73 35.46
C LYS A 94 -19.32 -15.80 34.78
N ARG A 95 -19.97 -15.47 33.65
CA ARG A 95 -20.68 -16.44 32.79
C ARG A 95 -19.70 -17.26 31.95
N ALA A 96 -18.68 -16.63 31.35
CA ALA A 96 -17.66 -17.29 30.54
C ALA A 96 -16.84 -18.31 31.36
N ILE A 97 -16.33 -17.90 32.53
CA ILE A 97 -15.62 -18.79 33.47
C ILE A 97 -16.49 -20.02 33.80
N LYS A 98 -17.78 -19.81 34.12
CA LYS A 98 -18.72 -20.90 34.45
C LYS A 98 -19.10 -21.77 33.23
N LYS A 99 -19.08 -21.23 32.01
CA LYS A 99 -19.27 -21.99 30.75
C LYS A 99 -18.12 -22.97 30.52
N HIS A 100 -16.87 -22.51 30.66
CA HIS A 100 -15.72 -23.31 30.25
C HIS A 100 -15.12 -24.18 31.37
N LYS A 101 -15.23 -23.80 32.65
CA LYS A 101 -14.94 -24.75 33.76
C LYS A 101 -15.85 -26.00 33.72
N ARG A 102 -17.07 -25.88 33.17
CA ARG A 102 -17.96 -27.02 32.90
C ARG A 102 -17.57 -27.87 31.67
N LYS A 103 -16.59 -27.42 30.88
CA LYS A 103 -16.02 -28.13 29.74
C LYS A 103 -14.63 -28.74 30.05
N GLY A 104 -14.12 -28.60 31.28
CA GLY A 104 -12.80 -29.12 31.68
C GLY A 104 -11.64 -28.12 31.56
N PHE A 105 -11.88 -26.89 31.11
CA PHE A 105 -10.85 -25.85 31.06
C PHE A 105 -10.60 -25.22 32.44
N GLU A 106 -9.42 -24.62 32.62
CA GLU A 106 -9.06 -23.80 33.79
C GLU A 106 -8.96 -22.30 33.44
N PRO A 107 -10.05 -21.67 32.96
CA PRO A 107 -10.00 -20.31 32.46
C PRO A 107 -9.81 -19.28 33.58
N GLY A 108 -8.99 -18.27 33.27
CA GLY A 108 -8.80 -17.05 34.05
C GLY A 108 -9.06 -15.81 33.21
N TYR A 109 -8.53 -14.67 33.67
CA TYR A 109 -8.54 -13.42 32.92
C TYR A 109 -7.41 -12.51 33.39
N ILE A 110 -6.93 -11.64 32.49
CA ILE A 110 -6.15 -10.45 32.84
C ILE A 110 -7.09 -9.24 32.77
N PHE A 111 -7.06 -8.32 33.73
CA PHE A 111 -7.85 -7.09 33.71
C PHE A 111 -6.96 -5.89 33.43
N ILE A 112 -7.18 -5.25 32.28
CA ILE A 112 -6.38 -4.11 31.82
C ILE A 112 -7.13 -2.83 32.20
N GLN A 113 -6.71 -2.22 33.32
CA GLN A 113 -7.45 -1.21 34.07
C GLN A 113 -7.64 0.11 33.32
N ASP A 114 -6.66 0.54 32.52
CA ASP A 114 -6.71 1.71 31.63
C ASP A 114 -7.79 1.57 30.55
N LYS A 115 -8.07 0.34 30.11
CA LYS A 115 -9.06 0.04 29.05
C LYS A 115 -10.40 -0.43 29.60
N GLY A 116 -10.46 -0.84 30.88
CA GLY A 116 -11.66 -1.42 31.49
C GLY A 116 -12.04 -2.79 30.90
N LEU A 117 -11.06 -3.54 30.38
CA LEU A 117 -11.29 -4.78 29.63
C LEU A 117 -10.70 -6.00 30.34
N TYR A 118 -11.48 -7.09 30.35
CA TYR A 118 -11.08 -8.42 30.79
C TYR A 118 -10.66 -9.26 29.58
N TYR A 119 -9.37 -9.59 29.48
CA TYR A 119 -8.82 -10.50 28.48
C TYR A 119 -8.98 -11.92 29.01
N TYR A 120 -9.98 -12.65 28.50
CA TYR A 120 -10.40 -13.94 29.04
C TYR A 120 -9.71 -15.09 28.30
N TYR A 121 -8.93 -15.86 29.06
CA TYR A 121 -8.13 -16.98 28.55
C TYR A 121 -8.69 -18.34 28.95
N LEU A 122 -8.45 -19.36 28.13
CA LEU A 122 -8.89 -20.74 28.38
C LEU A 122 -7.89 -21.52 29.23
N LYS A 123 -6.60 -21.27 29.00
CA LYS A 123 -5.43 -21.88 29.63
C LYS A 123 -4.23 -20.94 29.44
N SER A 124 -3.23 -21.05 30.31
CA SER A 124 -1.98 -20.26 30.29
C SER A 124 -0.78 -21.19 30.47
N TYR A 125 0.37 -20.79 29.92
CA TYR A 125 1.57 -21.61 29.77
C TYR A 125 2.82 -20.76 30.02
N ASN A 126 3.87 -21.35 30.58
CA ASN A 126 5.15 -20.68 30.78
C ASN A 126 6.03 -20.70 29.51
N ASP A 127 5.59 -21.42 28.48
CA ASP A 127 6.29 -21.67 27.21
C ASP A 127 5.26 -21.56 26.07
N TRP A 128 5.69 -21.06 24.91
CA TRP A 128 4.84 -20.89 23.74
C TRP A 128 4.52 -22.20 23.01
N GLN A 129 5.40 -23.18 23.08
CA GLN A 129 5.30 -24.44 22.34
C GLN A 129 3.98 -25.18 22.66
N PRO A 130 3.67 -25.52 23.93
CA PRO A 130 2.40 -26.16 24.28
C PRO A 130 1.18 -25.25 24.09
N ALA A 131 1.35 -23.93 24.05
CA ALA A 131 0.26 -23.00 23.74
C ALA A 131 -0.14 -23.07 22.25
N ILE A 132 0.84 -23.20 21.35
CA ILE A 132 0.61 -23.43 19.91
C ILE A 132 0.02 -24.81 19.67
N GLU A 133 0.52 -25.86 20.33
CA GLU A 133 -0.02 -27.22 20.22
C GLU A 133 -1.51 -27.30 20.60
N ASP A 134 -1.91 -26.73 21.75
CA ASP A 134 -3.31 -26.72 22.19
C ASP A 134 -4.21 -25.83 21.30
N VAL A 135 -3.69 -24.77 20.71
CA VAL A 135 -4.44 -23.97 19.72
C VAL A 135 -4.64 -24.76 18.43
N ASN A 136 -3.60 -25.42 17.92
CA ASN A 136 -3.62 -26.23 16.71
C ASN A 136 -4.53 -27.47 16.83
N SER A 137 -4.44 -28.21 17.95
CA SER A 137 -5.32 -29.33 18.24
C SER A 137 -6.77 -28.89 18.48
N LYS A 138 -7.00 -27.58 18.66
CA LYS A 138 -8.24 -26.96 19.14
C LYS A 138 -8.68 -27.53 20.49
N PHE A 139 -7.69 -27.71 21.37
CA PHE A 139 -7.75 -28.41 22.64
C PHE A 139 -8.39 -29.80 22.43
N ASP A 140 -7.75 -30.64 21.61
CA ASP A 140 -8.27 -31.94 21.15
C ASP A 140 -9.71 -31.86 20.60
N ASN A 141 -9.98 -30.86 19.76
CA ASN A 141 -11.28 -30.50 19.20
C ASN A 141 -12.40 -30.16 20.22
N THR A 142 -12.08 -29.98 21.52
CA THR A 142 -13.06 -29.62 22.55
C THR A 142 -13.46 -28.14 22.54
N TYR A 143 -12.60 -27.27 21.96
CA TYR A 143 -12.89 -25.87 21.67
C TYR A 143 -13.07 -25.66 20.16
N LYS A 144 -14.05 -24.84 19.75
CA LYS A 144 -14.36 -24.63 18.33
C LYS A 144 -14.57 -23.16 17.93
N ASP A 145 -14.62 -22.28 18.92
CA ASP A 145 -14.67 -20.83 18.70
C ASP A 145 -13.21 -20.34 18.48
N ASN A 146 -12.99 -19.20 17.81
CA ASN A 146 -11.64 -18.71 17.53
C ASN A 146 -10.86 -18.33 18.81
N VAL A 147 -9.54 -18.44 18.75
CA VAL A 147 -8.60 -18.11 19.84
C VAL A 147 -7.35 -17.40 19.28
N TRP A 148 -6.60 -16.72 20.15
CA TRP A 148 -5.34 -16.05 19.83
C TRP A 148 -4.40 -16.06 21.06
N ILE A 149 -3.09 -15.94 20.87
CA ILE A 149 -2.11 -16.02 21.97
C ILE A 149 -1.67 -14.62 22.41
N LEU A 150 -1.80 -14.32 23.70
CA LEU A 150 -1.21 -13.14 24.33
C LEU A 150 0.07 -13.54 25.08
N LYS A 151 1.23 -13.03 24.65
CA LYS A 151 2.49 -13.07 25.39
C LYS A 151 2.51 -11.94 26.42
N ILE A 152 2.99 -12.22 27.63
CA ILE A 152 3.26 -11.22 28.67
C ILE A 152 4.70 -11.38 29.16
N ASP A 153 5.42 -10.27 29.22
CA ASP A 153 6.80 -10.17 29.70
C ASP A 153 6.95 -9.00 30.69
N ASP A 154 7.93 -9.06 31.59
CA ASP A 154 8.20 -8.04 32.63
C ASP A 154 6.94 -7.69 33.45
N SER A 155 6.34 -8.66 34.13
CA SER A 155 5.33 -8.44 35.17
C SER A 155 5.93 -8.50 36.59
N GLU A 156 5.64 -7.49 37.43
CA GLU A 156 6.10 -7.48 38.82
C GLU A 156 5.56 -8.71 39.59
N PRO A 157 6.41 -9.59 40.16
CA PRO A 157 6.01 -10.94 40.56
C PRO A 157 5.18 -10.95 41.86
N ASN A 158 3.86 -11.12 41.72
CA ASN A 158 2.93 -11.21 42.84
C ASN A 158 2.80 -12.68 43.33
N ARG A 159 3.04 -12.94 44.63
CA ARG A 159 3.23 -14.31 45.18
C ARG A 159 1.97 -15.16 45.20
N ALA A 160 2.05 -16.38 44.63
CA ALA A 160 1.05 -17.45 44.79
C ALA A 160 1.59 -18.62 45.65
N LEU A 161 0.67 -19.44 46.20
CA LEU A 161 0.94 -20.58 47.08
C LEU A 161 0.98 -21.91 46.30
N ALA A 162 1.91 -22.81 46.66
CA ALA A 162 2.14 -24.07 45.94
C ALA A 162 1.51 -25.31 46.61
N VAL A 163 1.08 -26.31 45.80
CA VAL A 163 0.98 -27.75 46.19
C VAL A 163 1.25 -28.69 45.00
N ASN A 164 2.46 -29.28 44.98
CA ASN A 164 2.89 -30.63 44.55
C ASN A 164 2.05 -31.56 43.63
N ASN A 165 2.74 -32.09 42.59
CA ASN A 165 2.97 -33.52 42.21
C ASN A 165 1.79 -34.45 41.82
N SER A 166 1.91 -35.45 40.92
CA SER A 166 2.91 -35.88 39.90
C SER A 166 2.27 -37.02 39.03
N SER A 167 2.87 -37.94 38.25
CA SER A 167 4.27 -38.41 38.01
C SER A 167 4.34 -39.41 36.81
N ASN A 168 5.54 -39.59 36.25
CA ASN A 168 6.09 -40.75 35.48
C ASN A 168 5.80 -40.95 33.97
N GLN A 169 6.86 -41.46 33.32
CA GLN A 169 7.13 -41.80 31.90
C GLN A 169 7.72 -43.28 31.90
N PRO A 170 8.43 -43.85 30.90
CA PRO A 170 8.56 -43.64 29.43
C PRO A 170 8.59 -44.96 28.56
N VAL A 171 8.96 -44.85 27.25
CA VAL A 171 9.54 -45.84 26.28
C VAL A 171 8.71 -47.09 25.83
N LEU A 172 8.94 -47.75 24.67
CA LEU A 172 10.12 -47.84 23.76
C LEU A 172 9.77 -48.12 22.26
N GLU A 173 10.78 -48.03 21.38
CA GLU A 173 10.81 -48.26 19.90
C GLU A 173 10.90 -49.78 19.49
N ASN A 174 11.13 -50.29 18.25
CA ASN A 174 11.41 -49.79 16.87
C ASN A 174 10.83 -50.84 15.82
N GLU A 175 11.14 -51.07 14.53
CA GLU A 175 12.18 -50.64 13.55
C GLU A 175 11.67 -50.74 12.05
N ILE A 176 12.46 -51.26 11.07
CA ILE A 176 12.35 -51.03 9.61
C ILE A 176 12.54 -52.31 8.75
N SER A 177 11.93 -52.38 7.53
CA SER A 177 12.35 -53.08 6.25
C SER A 177 11.21 -53.77 5.48
N ASN A 178 11.22 -54.15 4.18
CA ASN A 178 11.81 -53.69 2.87
C ASN A 178 10.83 -54.24 1.76
N GLU A 179 10.63 -53.65 0.56
CA GLU A 179 11.46 -53.61 -0.69
C GLU A 179 11.60 -55.00 -1.40
N ILE A 180 11.54 -55.22 -2.74
CA ILE A 180 12.04 -54.51 -3.95
C ILE A 180 11.18 -54.78 -5.24
N ALA A 181 11.02 -53.73 -6.08
CA ALA A 181 10.82 -53.62 -7.56
C ALA A 181 9.79 -54.45 -8.41
N GLY A 182 9.30 -53.82 -9.50
CA GLY A 182 8.71 -54.49 -10.68
C GLY A 182 7.90 -53.60 -11.64
N ASN A 183 8.56 -52.88 -12.58
CA ASN A 183 7.87 -52.00 -13.57
C ASN A 183 7.09 -52.78 -14.67
N ILE A 184 5.94 -52.25 -15.09
CA ILE A 184 5.39 -52.24 -16.47
C ILE A 184 4.30 -51.16 -16.57
N ILE A 185 4.14 -50.52 -17.73
CA ILE A 185 3.22 -49.39 -17.99
C ILE A 185 2.47 -49.62 -19.32
N LEU A 186 1.13 -49.37 -19.30
CA LEU A 186 0.17 -49.40 -20.43
C LEU A 186 -0.03 -50.79 -21.10
N GLU A 187 -1.23 -51.21 -21.54
CA GLU A 187 -2.52 -50.51 -21.77
C GLU A 187 -3.74 -51.22 -21.14
N LYS A 188 -4.86 -50.47 -21.06
CA LYS A 188 -6.28 -50.90 -21.09
C LYS A 188 -6.65 -52.35 -20.64
N GLU A 189 -7.21 -52.47 -19.44
CA GLU A 189 -8.56 -53.03 -19.27
C GLU A 189 -9.20 -52.60 -17.94
N VAL A 190 -10.07 -51.58 -17.97
CA VAL A 190 -10.89 -51.21 -16.79
C VAL A 190 -12.12 -52.11 -16.79
N SER A 191 -11.99 -53.31 -16.21
CA SER A 191 -13.13 -54.19 -15.97
C SER A 191 -13.92 -53.76 -14.73
N GLU A 192 -15.25 -53.84 -14.81
CA GLU A 192 -16.14 -53.32 -13.76
C GLU A 192 -16.12 -54.21 -12.50
N LYS A 193 -15.56 -53.70 -11.40
CA LYS A 193 -16.06 -54.04 -10.06
C LYS A 193 -17.16 -53.06 -9.69
N SER A 194 -18.40 -53.45 -9.94
CA SER A 194 -19.60 -52.66 -9.63
C SER A 194 -19.88 -52.60 -8.12
N ALA A 195 -19.06 -51.84 -7.40
CA ALA A 195 -19.47 -51.27 -6.12
C ALA A 195 -20.82 -50.55 -6.32
N ASN A 196 -21.77 -50.78 -5.41
CA ASN A 196 -23.17 -50.40 -5.60
C ASN A 196 -23.35 -48.88 -5.36
N LYS A 197 -22.90 -48.07 -6.34
CA LYS A 197 -22.81 -46.61 -6.29
C LYS A 197 -24.11 -45.99 -5.77
N ASP A 198 -24.01 -45.11 -4.77
CA ASP A 198 -25.19 -44.57 -4.10
C ASP A 198 -26.17 -43.93 -5.12
N LYS A 199 -27.46 -44.20 -4.92
CA LYS A 199 -28.54 -43.74 -5.81
C LYS A 199 -28.58 -42.22 -5.93
N LEU A 200 -28.14 -41.49 -4.91
CA LEU A 200 -27.96 -40.03 -4.94
C LEU A 200 -26.85 -39.63 -5.92
N VAL A 201 -25.67 -40.24 -5.79
CA VAL A 201 -24.51 -39.96 -6.68
C VAL A 201 -24.83 -40.29 -8.13
N LYS A 202 -25.44 -41.46 -8.40
CA LYS A 202 -25.85 -41.80 -9.78
C LYS A 202 -26.82 -40.77 -10.36
N ARG A 203 -27.79 -40.30 -9.56
CA ARG A 203 -28.74 -39.28 -10.02
C ARG A 203 -28.10 -37.89 -10.15
N ALA A 204 -27.10 -37.58 -9.34
CA ALA A 204 -26.28 -36.38 -9.46
C ALA A 204 -25.47 -36.41 -10.76
N ASP A 205 -24.80 -37.52 -11.09
CA ASP A 205 -24.13 -37.74 -12.39
C ASP A 205 -25.11 -37.54 -13.56
N GLU A 206 -26.32 -38.10 -13.47
CA GLU A 206 -27.37 -37.94 -14.48
C GLU A 206 -27.86 -36.48 -14.65
N TYR A 207 -27.66 -35.59 -13.67
CA TYR A 207 -27.98 -34.17 -13.77
C TYR A 207 -26.77 -33.34 -14.19
N PHE A 208 -25.58 -33.62 -13.64
CA PHE A 208 -24.31 -33.00 -14.02
C PHE A 208 -24.03 -33.18 -15.52
N ASN A 209 -24.21 -34.39 -16.05
CA ASN A 209 -24.03 -34.70 -17.48
C ASN A 209 -25.10 -34.04 -18.38
N LYS A 210 -26.12 -33.38 -17.81
CA LYS A 210 -27.13 -32.56 -18.51
C LYS A 210 -26.92 -31.06 -18.29
N MET A 211 -25.84 -30.66 -17.62
CA MET A 211 -25.58 -29.29 -17.15
C MET A 211 -26.67 -28.78 -16.18
N TRP A 212 -27.30 -29.68 -15.43
CA TRP A 212 -28.30 -29.33 -14.42
C TRP A 212 -27.64 -29.14 -13.05
N TYR A 213 -26.71 -28.18 -12.99
CA TYR A 213 -25.73 -28.09 -11.92
C TYR A 213 -26.35 -27.78 -10.55
N ALA A 214 -27.39 -26.94 -10.46
CA ALA A 214 -28.08 -26.66 -9.20
C ALA A 214 -28.71 -27.93 -8.57
N GLU A 215 -29.34 -28.79 -9.37
CA GLU A 215 -29.89 -30.07 -8.89
C GLU A 215 -28.82 -31.15 -8.71
N ALA A 216 -27.71 -31.10 -9.45
CA ALA A 216 -26.57 -32.00 -9.28
C ALA A 216 -25.83 -31.71 -7.96
N ALA A 217 -25.46 -30.46 -7.71
CA ALA A 217 -24.80 -29.98 -6.49
C ALA A 217 -25.56 -30.42 -5.23
N LYS A 218 -26.89 -30.18 -5.21
CA LYS A 218 -27.76 -30.62 -4.10
C LYS A 218 -27.75 -32.13 -3.87
N LEU A 219 -27.64 -32.95 -4.92
CA LEU A 219 -27.58 -34.40 -4.79
C LEU A 219 -26.18 -34.92 -4.41
N TYR A 220 -25.11 -34.24 -4.82
CA TYR A 220 -23.76 -34.52 -4.34
C TYR A 220 -23.61 -34.16 -2.85
N GLU A 221 -24.08 -32.99 -2.42
CA GLU A 221 -24.20 -32.62 -0.99
C GLU A 221 -24.94 -33.71 -0.20
N MET A 222 -26.12 -34.14 -0.66
CA MET A 222 -26.89 -35.20 0.03
C MET A 222 -26.17 -36.56 0.07
N ALA A 223 -25.27 -36.85 -0.87
CA ALA A 223 -24.49 -38.09 -0.88
C ALA A 223 -23.26 -38.00 0.03
N LEU A 224 -22.51 -36.89 -0.03
CA LEU A 224 -21.29 -36.68 0.75
C LEU A 224 -21.63 -36.54 2.24
N ASN A 225 -22.65 -35.75 2.60
CA ASN A 225 -23.10 -35.64 3.99
C ASN A 225 -23.73 -36.93 4.57
N LYS A 226 -23.81 -38.03 3.80
CA LYS A 226 -24.39 -39.32 4.22
C LYS A 226 -23.34 -40.36 4.62
N SER A 227 -22.17 -40.39 3.96
CA SER A 227 -21.03 -41.22 4.37
C SER A 227 -19.73 -40.73 3.73
N GLN A 228 -18.63 -40.88 4.47
CA GLN A 228 -17.27 -40.68 3.95
C GLN A 228 -16.92 -41.68 2.83
N ASP A 229 -17.59 -42.84 2.74
CA ASP A 229 -17.41 -43.79 1.61
C ASP A 229 -17.71 -43.15 0.23
N ASN A 230 -18.49 -42.06 0.19
CA ASN A 230 -18.83 -41.36 -1.05
C ASN A 230 -17.75 -40.34 -1.48
N TYR A 231 -16.69 -40.12 -0.69
CA TYR A 231 -15.66 -39.09 -0.91
C TYR A 231 -14.65 -39.45 -2.03
N SER A 232 -15.03 -40.29 -2.99
CA SER A 232 -14.18 -40.58 -4.16
C SER A 232 -13.90 -39.32 -4.99
N TYR A 233 -12.70 -39.23 -5.57
CA TYR A 233 -12.22 -38.15 -6.45
C TYR A 233 -13.33 -37.55 -7.35
N GLN A 234 -14.00 -38.39 -8.14
CA GLN A 234 -15.01 -37.94 -9.11
C GLN A 234 -16.26 -37.31 -8.47
N VAL A 235 -16.59 -37.65 -7.23
CA VAL A 235 -17.77 -37.12 -6.52
C VAL A 235 -17.42 -35.79 -5.88
N LEU A 236 -16.25 -35.68 -5.24
CA LEU A 236 -15.73 -34.42 -4.71
C LEU A 236 -15.48 -33.39 -5.82
N GLN A 237 -14.85 -33.81 -6.94
CA GLN A 237 -14.66 -32.96 -8.11
C GLN A 237 -16.00 -32.42 -8.62
N LYS A 238 -16.98 -33.30 -8.90
CA LYS A 238 -18.26 -32.85 -9.48
C LYS A 238 -19.14 -32.09 -8.50
N ALA A 239 -18.97 -32.28 -7.19
CA ALA A 239 -19.56 -31.39 -6.18
C ALA A 239 -18.97 -29.99 -6.29
N GLY A 240 -17.63 -29.87 -6.30
CA GLY A 240 -16.92 -28.61 -6.51
C GLY A 240 -17.33 -27.92 -7.82
N ASP A 241 -17.21 -28.63 -8.96
CA ASP A 241 -17.59 -28.13 -10.29
C ASP A 241 -19.06 -27.67 -10.33
N ALA A 242 -20.00 -28.41 -9.74
CA ALA A 242 -21.43 -28.05 -9.77
C ALA A 242 -21.78 -26.82 -8.91
N HIS A 243 -21.00 -26.54 -7.87
CA HIS A 243 -21.10 -25.29 -7.11
C HIS A 243 -20.37 -24.14 -7.82
N TYR A 244 -19.18 -24.39 -8.38
CA TYR A 244 -18.38 -23.44 -9.16
C TYR A 244 -19.15 -22.90 -10.38
N PHE A 245 -19.78 -23.78 -11.16
CA PHE A 245 -20.62 -23.37 -12.31
C PHE A 245 -21.94 -22.68 -11.92
N ASN A 246 -22.25 -22.56 -10.63
CA ASN A 246 -23.33 -21.68 -10.11
C ASN A 246 -22.76 -20.68 -9.09
N THR A 247 -21.55 -20.16 -9.34
CA THR A 247 -20.87 -19.05 -8.61
C THR A 247 -20.78 -19.21 -7.09
N ASN A 248 -21.09 -20.41 -6.57
CA ASN A 248 -21.13 -20.72 -5.14
C ASN A 248 -19.73 -21.08 -4.65
N MET A 249 -18.87 -20.07 -4.65
CA MET A 249 -17.44 -20.20 -4.36
C MET A 249 -17.16 -20.74 -2.95
N GLU A 250 -18.08 -20.57 -1.99
CA GLU A 250 -17.94 -21.13 -0.63
C GLU A 250 -18.06 -22.67 -0.62
N GLN A 251 -19.12 -23.23 -1.22
CA GLN A 251 -19.27 -24.69 -1.28
C GLN A 251 -18.34 -25.32 -2.32
N ALA A 252 -17.97 -24.59 -3.39
CA ALA A 252 -16.90 -25.00 -4.30
C ALA A 252 -15.55 -25.10 -3.57
N TYR A 253 -15.16 -24.06 -2.82
CA TYR A 253 -13.96 -24.06 -1.96
C TYR A 253 -13.95 -25.26 -1.01
N LYS A 254 -15.03 -25.48 -0.26
CA LYS A 254 -15.20 -26.63 0.66
C LYS A 254 -14.90 -27.97 -0.04
N TRP A 255 -15.49 -28.23 -1.20
CA TRP A 255 -15.31 -29.52 -1.88
C TRP A 255 -13.96 -29.65 -2.57
N TYR A 256 -13.39 -28.58 -3.12
CA TYR A 256 -12.03 -28.59 -3.65
C TYR A 256 -10.96 -28.70 -2.54
N ASN A 257 -11.20 -28.15 -1.35
CA ASN A 257 -10.33 -28.35 -0.19
C ASN A 257 -10.27 -29.84 0.21
N ILE A 258 -11.43 -30.48 0.32
CA ILE A 258 -11.52 -31.92 0.65
C ILE A 258 -10.93 -32.78 -0.50
N LEU A 259 -11.14 -32.39 -1.77
CA LEU A 259 -10.49 -33.04 -2.92
C LEU A 259 -8.96 -32.95 -2.81
N TYR A 260 -8.43 -31.78 -2.46
CA TYR A 260 -6.98 -31.57 -2.31
C TYR A 260 -6.40 -32.35 -1.11
N GLU A 261 -7.07 -32.35 0.04
CA GLU A 261 -6.66 -33.08 1.24
C GLU A 261 -6.58 -34.60 1.05
N ASN A 262 -7.39 -35.16 0.14
CA ASN A 262 -7.44 -36.61 -0.12
C ASN A 262 -6.72 -37.03 -1.42
N TYR A 263 -6.54 -36.11 -2.39
CA TYR A 263 -6.12 -36.44 -3.76
C TYR A 263 -5.26 -35.35 -4.47
N SER A 264 -4.46 -34.56 -3.75
CA SER A 264 -3.60 -33.47 -4.30
C SER A 264 -2.78 -33.84 -5.55
N ASP A 265 -2.36 -35.10 -5.62
CA ASP A 265 -1.44 -35.60 -6.63
C ASP A 265 -2.18 -36.08 -7.90
N GLU A 266 -3.45 -36.49 -7.76
CA GLU A 266 -4.34 -36.83 -8.88
C GLU A 266 -5.01 -35.59 -9.51
N MET A 267 -5.10 -34.47 -8.77
CA MET A 267 -5.77 -33.25 -9.25
C MET A 267 -5.19 -32.73 -10.58
N SER A 268 -6.07 -32.45 -11.56
CA SER A 268 -5.64 -31.77 -12.78
C SER A 268 -5.29 -30.29 -12.54
N ALA A 269 -4.63 -29.66 -13.51
CA ALA A 269 -4.37 -28.21 -13.46
C ALA A 269 -5.69 -27.41 -13.36
N ASP A 270 -6.73 -27.81 -14.10
CA ASP A 270 -8.09 -27.27 -14.01
C ASP A 270 -8.64 -27.32 -12.57
N ASN A 271 -8.49 -28.46 -11.88
CA ASN A 271 -8.98 -28.59 -10.50
C ASN A 271 -8.23 -27.69 -9.52
N ILE A 272 -6.94 -27.43 -9.75
CA ILE A 272 -6.13 -26.52 -8.92
C ILE A 272 -6.46 -25.06 -9.23
N PHE A 273 -6.73 -24.71 -10.49
CA PHE A 273 -7.23 -23.39 -10.88
C PHE A 273 -8.56 -23.09 -10.21
N LYS A 274 -9.58 -23.94 -10.40
CA LYS A 274 -10.91 -23.74 -9.80
C LYS A 274 -10.87 -23.71 -8.27
N TYR A 275 -9.95 -24.45 -7.65
CA TYR A 275 -9.71 -24.37 -6.21
C TYR A 275 -9.11 -23.02 -5.79
N ALA A 276 -8.05 -22.56 -6.46
CA ALA A 276 -7.43 -21.26 -6.22
C ALA A 276 -8.38 -20.08 -6.50
N HIS A 277 -9.25 -20.23 -7.49
CA HIS A 277 -10.29 -19.27 -7.89
C HIS A 277 -11.45 -19.25 -6.88
N SER A 278 -11.93 -20.41 -6.41
CA SER A 278 -12.88 -20.49 -5.28
C SER A 278 -12.33 -19.86 -4.00
N LEU A 279 -11.01 -19.92 -3.79
CA LEU A 279 -10.32 -19.22 -2.69
C LEU A 279 -10.26 -17.70 -2.89
N LYS A 280 -10.11 -17.18 -4.12
CA LYS A 280 -10.36 -15.75 -4.40
C LYS A 280 -11.82 -15.39 -4.09
N GLY A 281 -12.75 -16.21 -4.59
CA GLY A 281 -14.21 -16.11 -4.40
C GLY A 281 -14.71 -16.06 -2.94
N THR A 282 -13.81 -16.39 -1.99
CA THR A 282 -14.01 -16.39 -0.53
C THR A 282 -13.03 -15.49 0.22
N GLY A 283 -12.25 -14.65 -0.49
CA GLY A 283 -11.31 -13.67 0.07
C GLY A 283 -9.98 -14.25 0.60
N ASN A 284 -9.72 -15.55 0.41
CA ASN A 284 -8.52 -16.23 0.89
C ASN A 284 -7.36 -16.15 -0.13
N TYR A 285 -6.92 -14.91 -0.38
CA TYR A 285 -5.87 -14.60 -1.35
C TYR A 285 -4.53 -15.29 -1.04
N ALA A 286 -4.14 -15.40 0.23
CA ALA A 286 -2.87 -16.02 0.63
C ALA A 286 -2.79 -17.51 0.23
N ARG A 287 -3.87 -18.28 0.42
CA ARG A 287 -3.93 -19.69 -0.01
C ARG A 287 -4.13 -19.82 -1.51
N SER A 288 -4.89 -18.90 -2.13
CA SER A 288 -5.01 -18.81 -3.59
C SER A 288 -3.64 -18.62 -4.27
N LYS A 289 -2.81 -17.67 -3.83
CA LYS A 289 -1.42 -17.49 -4.34
C LYS A 289 -0.59 -18.77 -4.24
N LYS A 290 -0.62 -19.46 -3.09
CA LYS A 290 0.08 -20.75 -2.89
C LYS A 290 -0.33 -21.79 -3.95
N LEU A 291 -1.62 -21.86 -4.32
CA LEU A 291 -2.14 -22.77 -5.34
C LEU A 291 -1.92 -22.28 -6.79
N MET A 292 -1.98 -20.98 -7.06
CA MET A 292 -1.66 -20.44 -8.39
C MET A 292 -0.21 -20.70 -8.78
N ARG A 293 0.73 -20.69 -7.82
CA ARG A 293 2.11 -21.17 -8.04
C ARG A 293 2.16 -22.63 -8.49
N LEU A 294 1.33 -23.50 -7.91
CA LEU A 294 1.23 -24.92 -8.26
C LEU A 294 0.55 -25.13 -9.62
N TYR A 295 -0.51 -24.38 -9.91
CA TYR A 295 -1.18 -24.34 -11.22
C TYR A 295 -0.19 -23.93 -12.33
N ASN A 296 0.48 -22.80 -12.17
CA ASN A 296 1.47 -22.31 -13.13
C ASN A 296 2.65 -23.27 -13.28
N LYS A 297 3.04 -24.01 -12.23
CA LYS A 297 4.04 -25.08 -12.31
C LYS A 297 3.54 -26.31 -13.08
N ARG A 298 2.26 -26.66 -13.00
CA ARG A 298 1.65 -27.78 -13.77
C ARG A 298 1.32 -27.39 -15.22
N LEU A 299 1.05 -26.11 -15.51
CA LEU A 299 0.97 -25.57 -16.88
C LEU A 299 2.35 -25.42 -17.54
N LYS A 300 3.20 -24.56 -16.97
CA LYS A 300 4.47 -24.09 -17.57
C LYS A 300 5.63 -25.05 -17.27
N ALA A 301 5.41 -26.34 -17.54
CA ALA A 301 6.47 -27.35 -17.56
C ALA A 301 7.51 -27.11 -18.68
N SER A 302 7.25 -26.14 -19.57
CA SER A 302 8.16 -25.64 -20.60
C SER A 302 8.35 -24.12 -20.52
N SER A 303 9.64 -23.72 -20.58
CA SER A 303 10.15 -22.46 -21.16
C SER A 303 9.89 -21.09 -20.53
N GLU A 304 9.62 -20.99 -19.21
CA GLU A 304 9.79 -19.72 -18.47
C GLU A 304 10.19 -19.99 -17.00
N PRO A 305 11.00 -19.13 -16.33
CA PRO A 305 11.25 -19.24 -14.89
C PRO A 305 10.00 -18.86 -14.08
N ALA A 306 9.08 -19.82 -13.91
CA ALA A 306 7.74 -19.60 -13.33
C ALA A 306 7.72 -18.83 -12.00
N SER A 307 8.81 -18.85 -11.22
CA SER A 307 9.02 -18.00 -10.04
C SER A 307 8.85 -16.50 -10.32
N ALA A 308 9.42 -15.98 -11.41
CA ALA A 308 9.35 -14.55 -11.75
C ALA A 308 7.94 -14.14 -12.19
N PHE A 309 7.31 -14.93 -13.07
CA PHE A 309 5.93 -14.74 -13.51
C PHE A 309 4.93 -14.78 -12.33
N ASN A 310 5.09 -15.74 -11.41
CA ASN A 310 4.28 -15.81 -10.19
C ASN A 310 4.49 -14.56 -9.32
N LYS A 311 5.74 -14.17 -9.04
CA LYS A 311 6.06 -12.99 -8.22
C LYS A 311 5.44 -11.71 -8.81
N GLN A 312 5.47 -11.53 -10.13
CA GLN A 312 4.87 -10.36 -10.77
C GLN A 312 3.35 -10.31 -10.57
N ARG A 313 2.62 -11.40 -10.86
CA ARG A 313 1.16 -11.46 -10.64
C ARG A 313 0.76 -11.36 -9.17
N GLU A 314 1.64 -11.76 -8.25
CA GLU A 314 1.40 -11.62 -6.81
C GLU A 314 1.54 -10.17 -6.33
N ILE A 315 2.54 -9.44 -6.81
CA ILE A 315 2.71 -7.99 -6.58
C ILE A 315 1.55 -7.21 -7.21
N GLU A 316 1.17 -7.55 -8.44
CA GLU A 316 0.02 -6.97 -9.13
C GLU A 316 -1.28 -7.16 -8.33
N LEU A 317 -1.54 -8.37 -7.84
CA LEU A 317 -2.69 -8.65 -6.97
C LEU A 317 -2.66 -7.86 -5.65
N ASP A 318 -1.48 -7.70 -5.02
CA ASP A 318 -1.36 -6.87 -3.81
C ASP A 318 -1.59 -5.38 -4.09
N ASN A 319 -1.11 -4.88 -5.23
CA ASN A 319 -1.37 -3.51 -5.67
C ASN A 319 -2.88 -3.28 -5.91
N ILE A 320 -3.58 -4.21 -6.58
CA ILE A 320 -5.03 -4.13 -6.79
C ILE A 320 -5.79 -4.23 -5.45
N LEU A 321 -5.31 -5.07 -4.52
CA LEU A 321 -5.88 -5.19 -3.17
C LEU A 321 -5.75 -3.89 -2.36
N ASN A 322 -4.64 -3.17 -2.51
CA ASN A 322 -4.33 -1.95 -1.79
C ASN A 322 -4.73 -0.65 -2.52
N THR A 323 -5.27 -0.75 -3.74
CA THR A 323 -5.68 0.42 -4.55
C THR A 323 -6.83 1.18 -3.89
N GLU A 324 -6.69 2.51 -3.82
CA GLU A 324 -7.73 3.41 -3.31
C GLU A 324 -9.02 3.37 -4.14
N LYS A 325 -10.15 3.69 -3.50
CA LYS A 325 -11.48 3.65 -4.14
C LYS A 325 -11.66 4.81 -5.11
N LYS A 326 -11.49 4.54 -6.41
CA LYS A 326 -11.65 5.54 -7.50
C LYS A 326 -13.08 5.61 -8.08
N PHE A 327 -14.05 4.98 -7.43
CA PHE A 327 -15.46 4.97 -7.85
C PHE A 327 -16.39 4.99 -6.63
N ASP A 328 -17.52 5.69 -6.76
CA ASP A 328 -18.72 5.47 -5.96
C ASP A 328 -19.63 4.47 -6.68
N ILE A 329 -20.24 3.52 -5.95
CA ILE A 329 -21.05 2.44 -6.52
C ILE A 329 -22.36 2.25 -5.75
N LYS A 330 -23.44 1.95 -6.47
CA LYS A 330 -24.79 1.90 -5.91
C LYS A 330 -25.62 0.77 -6.50
N ASN A 331 -26.15 -0.08 -5.63
CA ASN A 331 -27.12 -1.11 -6.01
C ASN A 331 -28.44 -0.48 -6.50
N LEU A 332 -28.99 -0.96 -7.62
CA LEU A 332 -30.16 -0.34 -8.25
C LEU A 332 -31.48 -0.85 -7.68
N LYS A 333 -32.50 0.02 -7.61
CA LYS A 333 -33.85 -0.38 -7.20
C LYS A 333 -34.52 -1.41 -8.12
N ILE A 334 -34.04 -1.58 -9.36
CA ILE A 334 -34.66 -2.48 -10.34
C ILE A 334 -34.36 -3.98 -10.11
N ASN A 335 -33.23 -4.32 -9.46
CA ASN A 335 -32.82 -5.71 -9.24
C ASN A 335 -33.83 -6.49 -8.37
N SER A 336 -33.96 -7.78 -8.59
CA SER A 336 -34.93 -8.68 -7.97
C SER A 336 -34.27 -9.69 -7.00
N GLU A 337 -34.80 -10.91 -6.91
CA GLU A 337 -34.18 -12.07 -6.24
C GLU A 337 -33.48 -13.02 -7.24
N ASN A 338 -33.42 -12.65 -8.53
CA ASN A 338 -32.83 -13.43 -9.63
C ASN A 338 -31.75 -12.58 -10.34
N SER A 339 -31.12 -13.08 -11.40
CA SER A 339 -30.08 -12.35 -12.14
C SER A 339 -30.62 -11.22 -13.02
N GLU A 340 -30.14 -9.99 -12.76
CA GLU A 340 -30.23 -8.81 -13.62
C GLU A 340 -28.81 -8.38 -14.05
N PHE A 341 -28.50 -8.39 -15.34
CA PHE A 341 -27.15 -8.11 -15.86
C PHE A 341 -27.12 -7.61 -17.31
N SER A 342 -25.92 -7.35 -17.86
CA SER A 342 -25.70 -6.83 -19.21
C SER A 342 -26.53 -5.58 -19.53
N PRO A 343 -26.38 -4.48 -18.76
CA PRO A 343 -26.90 -3.18 -19.15
C PRO A 343 -26.26 -2.72 -20.47
N MET A 344 -27.01 -1.96 -21.26
CA MET A 344 -26.53 -1.24 -22.45
C MET A 344 -27.37 0.02 -22.68
N PHE A 345 -26.71 1.12 -23.03
CA PHE A 345 -27.38 2.38 -23.39
C PHE A 345 -28.16 2.25 -24.72
N PHE A 346 -29.32 2.90 -24.80
CA PHE A 346 -30.21 2.92 -25.95
C PHE A 346 -30.93 4.28 -26.05
N GLY A 347 -30.19 5.30 -26.48
CA GLY A 347 -30.60 6.70 -26.32
C GLY A 347 -30.70 7.06 -24.83
N GLU A 348 -31.82 7.67 -24.43
CA GLU A 348 -32.13 8.03 -23.04
C GLU A 348 -32.49 6.81 -22.13
N ASP A 349 -32.54 5.60 -22.70
CA ASP A 349 -32.99 4.38 -22.01
C ASP A 349 -31.85 3.40 -21.79
N VAL A 350 -32.01 2.51 -20.80
CA VAL A 350 -31.08 1.38 -20.57
C VAL A 350 -31.81 0.07 -20.78
N VAL A 351 -31.21 -0.79 -21.61
CA VAL A 351 -31.67 -2.14 -21.93
C VAL A 351 -30.81 -3.14 -21.17
N PHE A 352 -31.40 -4.18 -20.60
CA PHE A 352 -30.68 -5.18 -19.81
C PHE A 352 -31.33 -6.57 -19.89
N ALA A 353 -30.58 -7.60 -19.51
CA ALA A 353 -31.08 -8.96 -19.34
C ALA A 353 -31.60 -9.16 -17.91
N SER A 354 -32.75 -9.83 -17.75
CA SER A 354 -33.35 -10.07 -16.45
C SER A 354 -34.05 -11.43 -16.39
N ALA A 355 -33.87 -12.12 -15.27
CA ALA A 355 -34.55 -13.37 -14.93
C ALA A 355 -35.79 -13.14 -14.06
N MET A 356 -36.25 -11.89 -13.90
CA MET A 356 -37.50 -11.57 -13.20
C MET A 356 -38.71 -12.27 -13.82
N ASP A 357 -39.40 -13.10 -13.03
CA ASP A 357 -40.62 -13.76 -13.48
C ASP A 357 -41.76 -12.74 -13.68
N SER A 358 -42.44 -12.91 -14.80
CA SER A 358 -43.55 -12.09 -15.29
C SER A 358 -44.73 -12.96 -15.74
N SER A 359 -44.68 -14.26 -15.42
CA SER A 359 -45.73 -15.25 -15.71
C SER A 359 -46.67 -15.41 -14.52
N VAL A 360 -47.93 -14.98 -14.68
CA VAL A 360 -48.96 -15.10 -13.63
C VAL A 360 -49.40 -16.56 -13.36
N PHE A 361 -49.05 -17.50 -14.25
CA PHE A 361 -49.61 -18.87 -14.23
C PHE A 361 -48.59 -20.01 -14.19
N ASN A 362 -47.38 -19.83 -14.76
CA ASN A 362 -46.37 -20.90 -14.81
C ASN A 362 -44.97 -20.33 -15.11
N THR A 363 -44.09 -20.32 -14.12
CA THR A 363 -42.68 -19.94 -14.25
C THR A 363 -41.90 -21.03 -14.99
N ARG A 364 -41.41 -20.73 -16.19
CA ARG A 364 -40.47 -21.64 -16.86
C ARG A 364 -39.06 -21.37 -16.37
N ARG A 365 -38.54 -22.29 -15.55
CA ARG A 365 -37.17 -22.23 -15.01
C ARG A 365 -36.17 -22.89 -15.96
N TYR A 366 -35.02 -22.25 -16.16
CA TYR A 366 -33.82 -22.84 -16.73
C TYR A 366 -33.25 -23.87 -15.75
N LYS A 367 -32.43 -24.82 -16.21
CA LYS A 367 -31.99 -25.96 -15.38
C LYS A 367 -30.54 -25.94 -14.92
N TRP A 368 -29.76 -24.96 -15.36
CA TRP A 368 -28.41 -24.73 -14.83
C TRP A 368 -28.46 -24.23 -13.39
N ASN A 369 -29.07 -23.05 -13.20
CA ASN A 369 -29.19 -22.30 -11.93
C ASN A 369 -30.61 -22.34 -11.30
N ASN A 370 -31.59 -22.96 -11.96
CA ASN A 370 -33.00 -23.02 -11.52
C ASN A 370 -33.74 -21.66 -11.43
N GLN A 371 -33.18 -20.58 -11.98
CA GLN A 371 -33.88 -19.29 -12.20
C GLN A 371 -34.84 -19.37 -13.41
N PRO A 372 -35.72 -18.37 -13.64
CA PRO A 372 -36.45 -18.23 -14.91
C PRO A 372 -35.54 -18.09 -16.15
N TYR A 373 -36.12 -18.19 -17.35
CA TYR A 373 -35.38 -17.84 -18.58
C TYR A 373 -35.22 -16.32 -18.70
N LEU A 374 -34.04 -15.90 -19.17
CA LEU A 374 -33.71 -14.47 -19.33
C LEU A 374 -34.52 -13.85 -20.47
N ASP A 375 -35.11 -12.70 -20.17
CA ASP A 375 -35.77 -11.80 -21.11
C ASP A 375 -34.97 -10.49 -21.21
N LEU A 376 -34.95 -9.83 -22.37
CA LEU A 376 -34.50 -8.44 -22.45
C LEU A 376 -35.59 -7.49 -21.96
N TYR A 377 -35.21 -6.49 -21.16
CA TYR A 377 -36.06 -5.40 -20.67
C TYR A 377 -35.46 -4.04 -21.05
N VAL A 378 -36.32 -3.03 -21.22
CA VAL A 378 -35.94 -1.62 -21.35
C VAL A 378 -36.47 -0.83 -20.16
N SER A 379 -35.69 0.14 -19.67
CA SER A 379 -36.02 1.00 -18.54
C SER A 379 -35.65 2.46 -18.81
N LYS A 380 -36.36 3.39 -18.17
CA LYS A 380 -36.03 4.81 -18.22
C LYS A 380 -34.88 5.13 -17.26
N LEU A 381 -33.84 5.78 -17.77
CA LEU A 381 -32.76 6.35 -16.96
C LEU A 381 -33.26 7.56 -16.17
N ASN A 382 -32.65 7.81 -15.02
CA ASN A 382 -32.68 9.10 -14.36
C ASN A 382 -31.24 9.59 -14.18
N GLU A 383 -30.82 10.56 -14.99
CA GLU A 383 -29.43 11.02 -15.14
C GLU A 383 -28.80 11.55 -13.84
N GLU A 384 -29.62 12.16 -12.98
CA GLU A 384 -29.21 12.69 -11.68
C GLU A 384 -28.89 11.55 -10.70
N SER A 385 -29.85 10.66 -10.42
CA SER A 385 -29.73 9.63 -9.38
C SER A 385 -29.17 8.28 -9.85
N GLN A 386 -28.90 8.14 -11.14
CA GLN A 386 -28.46 6.91 -11.84
C GLN A 386 -29.31 5.69 -11.44
N GLU A 387 -30.62 5.87 -11.48
CA GLU A 387 -31.62 4.85 -11.15
C GLU A 387 -32.47 4.50 -12.37
N LEU A 388 -32.58 3.20 -12.64
CA LEU A 388 -33.40 2.64 -13.69
C LEU A 388 -34.84 2.42 -13.21
N LYS A 389 -35.81 2.93 -13.97
CA LYS A 389 -37.23 2.96 -13.57
C LYS A 389 -38.14 2.40 -14.66
N ASN A 390 -39.30 1.90 -14.22
CA ASN A 390 -40.40 1.45 -15.09
C ASN A 390 -39.99 0.39 -16.13
N ALA A 391 -39.19 -0.61 -15.74
CA ALA A 391 -38.72 -1.62 -16.69
C ALA A 391 -39.86 -2.45 -17.28
N VAL A 392 -39.82 -2.64 -18.60
CA VAL A 392 -40.79 -3.44 -19.37
C VAL A 392 -40.06 -4.31 -20.38
N LYS A 393 -40.64 -5.44 -20.79
CA LYS A 393 -40.00 -6.34 -21.78
C LYS A 393 -39.74 -5.62 -23.09
N PHE A 394 -38.52 -5.76 -23.61
CA PHE A 394 -37.98 -4.98 -24.71
C PHE A 394 -38.82 -5.09 -26.00
N SER A 395 -39.09 -6.31 -26.48
CA SER A 395 -39.98 -6.52 -27.63
C SER A 395 -40.49 -7.95 -27.73
N LYS A 396 -41.78 -8.13 -28.06
CA LYS A 396 -42.41 -9.46 -28.28
C LYS A 396 -41.91 -10.20 -29.54
N LYS A 397 -41.09 -9.55 -30.38
CA LYS A 397 -40.41 -10.14 -31.55
C LYS A 397 -38.93 -10.47 -31.29
N VAL A 398 -38.37 -9.91 -30.22
CA VAL A 398 -36.97 -10.10 -29.80
C VAL A 398 -36.91 -11.14 -28.68
N ASN A 399 -37.73 -10.96 -27.65
CA ASN A 399 -37.90 -11.90 -26.57
C ASN A 399 -38.67 -13.15 -27.05
N THR A 400 -38.19 -14.35 -26.73
CA THR A 400 -38.80 -15.61 -27.18
C THR A 400 -39.37 -16.44 -26.03
N LYS A 401 -38.73 -17.57 -25.73
CA LYS A 401 -39.09 -18.52 -24.66
C LYS A 401 -37.84 -19.23 -24.11
N TYR A 402 -36.66 -18.72 -24.46
CA TYR A 402 -35.35 -19.17 -24.04
C TYR A 402 -34.55 -17.91 -23.69
N HIS A 403 -33.26 -18.01 -23.36
CA HIS A 403 -32.51 -16.81 -22.97
C HIS A 403 -32.31 -15.87 -24.16
N GLU A 404 -32.66 -14.61 -23.97
CA GLU A 404 -32.07 -13.46 -24.67
C GLU A 404 -31.29 -12.61 -23.65
N ALA A 405 -30.04 -12.25 -23.98
CA ALA A 405 -29.15 -11.47 -23.12
C ALA A 405 -28.11 -10.69 -23.93
N SER A 406 -27.36 -9.80 -23.27
CA SER A 406 -26.16 -9.10 -23.79
C SER A 406 -26.37 -8.49 -25.19
N VAL A 407 -26.88 -7.26 -25.21
CA VAL A 407 -27.26 -6.50 -26.40
C VAL A 407 -26.25 -5.38 -26.70
N ALA A 408 -26.06 -5.09 -27.98
CA ALA A 408 -25.44 -3.85 -28.47
C ALA A 408 -26.22 -3.30 -29.67
N PHE A 409 -26.06 -2.01 -29.93
CA PHE A 409 -26.75 -1.28 -31.00
C PHE A 409 -25.75 -0.70 -32.00
N SER A 410 -26.19 -0.48 -33.24
CA SER A 410 -25.48 0.41 -34.16
C SER A 410 -25.61 1.87 -33.68
N PRO A 411 -24.70 2.78 -34.05
CA PRO A 411 -24.72 4.18 -33.58
C PRO A 411 -26.03 4.93 -33.89
N ASP A 412 -26.69 4.58 -35.00
CA ASP A 412 -28.02 5.09 -35.40
C ASP A 412 -29.19 4.55 -34.57
N ASN A 413 -28.96 3.55 -33.70
CA ASN A 413 -29.97 2.81 -32.94
C ASN A 413 -31.06 2.12 -33.81
N GLU A 414 -30.81 1.91 -35.11
CA GLU A 414 -31.69 1.20 -36.05
C GLU A 414 -31.41 -0.30 -36.14
N THR A 415 -30.20 -0.76 -35.79
CA THR A 415 -29.84 -2.18 -35.75
C THR A 415 -29.46 -2.59 -34.34
N MET A 416 -29.96 -3.74 -33.88
CA MET A 416 -29.55 -4.36 -32.62
C MET A 416 -28.90 -5.72 -32.88
N TYR A 417 -27.93 -6.05 -32.05
CA TYR A 417 -27.24 -7.33 -31.98
C TYR A 417 -27.37 -7.88 -30.56
N PHE A 418 -27.75 -9.13 -30.38
CA PHE A 418 -27.95 -9.71 -29.05
C PHE A 418 -27.69 -11.21 -29.01
N THR A 419 -27.41 -11.72 -27.82
CA THR A 419 -27.13 -13.14 -27.58
C THR A 419 -28.43 -13.90 -27.33
N ARG A 420 -28.61 -15.06 -27.96
CA ARG A 420 -29.77 -15.95 -27.76
C ARG A 420 -29.37 -17.42 -27.82
N ASN A 421 -30.10 -18.29 -27.11
CA ASN A 421 -30.04 -19.75 -27.37
C ASN A 421 -30.29 -20.07 -28.85
N ASN A 422 -29.52 -20.99 -29.44
CA ASN A 422 -29.70 -21.44 -30.83
C ASN A 422 -31.09 -22.07 -31.05
N TYR A 423 -32.01 -21.30 -31.62
CA TYR A 423 -33.44 -21.58 -31.68
C TYR A 423 -34.05 -21.21 -33.03
N GLY A 424 -34.90 -22.11 -33.54
CA GLY A 424 -35.80 -21.85 -34.67
C GLY A 424 -37.24 -22.21 -34.28
N LYS A 425 -37.74 -23.34 -34.77
CA LYS A 425 -39.02 -23.92 -34.27
C LYS A 425 -38.82 -24.77 -32.99
N LYS A 426 -37.60 -25.23 -32.76
CA LYS A 426 -37.11 -25.99 -31.59
C LYS A 426 -35.67 -25.55 -31.30
N LEU A 427 -35.15 -25.87 -30.11
CA LEU A 427 -33.72 -25.73 -29.81
C LEU A 427 -32.91 -26.66 -30.73
N LYS A 428 -31.91 -26.14 -31.44
CA LYS A 428 -30.90 -26.96 -32.12
C LYS A 428 -29.87 -27.46 -31.10
N ARG A 429 -29.15 -28.54 -31.41
CA ARG A 429 -28.10 -29.09 -30.54
C ARG A 429 -26.95 -29.64 -31.36
N ASP A 430 -25.76 -29.63 -30.76
CA ASP A 430 -24.58 -30.30 -31.30
C ASP A 430 -24.67 -31.85 -31.15
N LYS A 431 -23.60 -32.56 -31.48
CA LYS A 431 -23.50 -34.03 -31.34
C LYS A 431 -23.44 -34.50 -29.87
N LYS A 432 -22.97 -33.67 -28.93
CA LYS A 432 -22.96 -33.92 -27.48
C LYS A 432 -24.31 -33.62 -26.80
N GLY A 433 -25.21 -32.90 -27.48
CA GLY A 433 -26.53 -32.51 -26.97
C GLY A 433 -26.58 -31.10 -26.36
N ILE A 434 -25.51 -30.32 -26.52
CA ILE A 434 -25.36 -28.95 -26.04
C ILE A 434 -26.17 -28.01 -26.94
N ASN A 435 -26.84 -27.02 -26.35
CA ASN A 435 -27.48 -25.93 -27.09
C ASN A 435 -26.61 -24.67 -26.96
N HIS A 436 -25.76 -24.45 -27.95
CA HIS A 436 -24.90 -23.27 -28.03
C HIS A 436 -25.68 -21.96 -28.10
N LEU A 437 -25.04 -20.87 -27.69
CA LEU A 437 -25.53 -19.50 -27.87
C LEU A 437 -25.19 -19.00 -29.28
N LYS A 438 -25.97 -18.02 -29.77
CA LYS A 438 -25.77 -17.37 -31.07
C LYS A 438 -26.05 -15.87 -30.99
N ILE A 439 -25.33 -15.09 -31.77
CA ILE A 439 -25.63 -13.67 -32.00
C ILE A 439 -26.74 -13.54 -33.05
N TYR A 440 -27.82 -12.85 -32.72
CA TYR A 440 -28.90 -12.50 -33.64
C TYR A 440 -28.91 -10.99 -33.89
N ARG A 441 -29.26 -10.61 -35.12
CA ARG A 441 -29.53 -9.23 -35.52
C ARG A 441 -31.04 -9.00 -35.65
N SER A 442 -31.53 -7.86 -35.17
CA SER A 442 -32.82 -7.29 -35.64
C SER A 442 -32.61 -5.86 -36.15
N LYS A 443 -33.48 -5.42 -37.06
CA LYS A 443 -33.56 -4.03 -37.52
C LYS A 443 -34.87 -3.40 -37.07
N LYS A 444 -34.83 -2.10 -36.81
CA LYS A 444 -35.95 -1.24 -36.42
C LYS A 444 -36.50 -0.58 -37.69
N VAL A 445 -37.80 -0.69 -37.92
CA VAL A 445 -38.49 -0.09 -39.07
C VAL A 445 -39.79 0.53 -38.58
N ASN A 446 -40.02 1.80 -38.90
CA ASN A 446 -41.19 2.58 -38.42
C ASN A 446 -41.35 2.54 -36.88
N GLY A 447 -40.22 2.50 -36.15
CA GLY A 447 -40.18 2.40 -34.69
C GLY A 447 -40.25 0.98 -34.12
N GLU A 448 -40.72 -0.01 -34.87
CA GLU A 448 -40.79 -1.41 -34.41
C GLU A 448 -39.56 -2.23 -34.81
N TRP A 449 -39.08 -3.08 -33.90
CA TRP A 449 -38.15 -4.15 -34.24
C TRP A 449 -38.79 -5.21 -35.14
N LEU A 450 -38.00 -5.80 -36.03
CA LEU A 450 -38.39 -6.93 -36.88
C LEU A 450 -38.05 -8.28 -36.22
N GLU A 451 -38.49 -9.37 -36.85
CA GLU A 451 -38.04 -10.73 -36.51
C GLU A 451 -36.53 -10.85 -36.66
N ALA A 452 -35.86 -11.45 -35.67
CA ALA A 452 -34.40 -11.45 -35.60
C ALA A 452 -33.75 -12.62 -36.36
N THR A 453 -32.71 -12.34 -37.15
CA THR A 453 -31.96 -13.27 -37.99
C THR A 453 -30.59 -13.62 -37.39
N GLU A 454 -30.12 -14.86 -37.51
CA GLU A 454 -28.77 -15.25 -37.09
C GLU A 454 -27.69 -14.60 -37.99
N VAL A 455 -26.54 -14.21 -37.42
CA VAL A 455 -25.39 -13.66 -38.19
C VAL A 455 -24.58 -14.77 -38.89
N SER A 456 -23.83 -14.42 -39.94
CA SER A 456 -23.23 -15.38 -40.87
C SER A 456 -22.16 -16.30 -40.26
N PHE A 457 -21.41 -15.81 -39.28
CA PHE A 457 -20.32 -16.55 -38.60
C PHE A 457 -20.80 -17.42 -37.42
N ASN A 458 -22.11 -17.63 -37.28
CA ASN A 458 -22.67 -18.48 -36.22
C ASN A 458 -22.63 -19.97 -36.57
N SER A 459 -22.32 -20.81 -35.58
CA SER A 459 -22.26 -22.28 -35.73
C SER A 459 -23.30 -23.02 -34.88
N ASP A 460 -23.65 -24.23 -35.29
CA ASP A 460 -24.42 -25.16 -34.46
C ASP A 460 -23.50 -26.05 -33.57
N ALA A 461 -22.17 -25.84 -33.62
CA ALA A 461 -21.14 -26.62 -32.92
C ALA A 461 -20.19 -25.80 -32.03
N TYR A 462 -20.36 -24.47 -31.99
CA TYR A 462 -19.73 -23.55 -31.06
C TYR A 462 -20.69 -22.38 -30.79
N SER A 463 -20.46 -21.68 -29.70
CA SER A 463 -21.20 -20.54 -29.16
C SER A 463 -20.67 -19.22 -29.73
N THR A 464 -21.57 -18.27 -30.00
CA THR A 464 -21.23 -16.86 -30.21
C THR A 464 -22.14 -16.00 -29.34
N GLY A 465 -21.59 -14.95 -28.73
CA GLY A 465 -22.36 -14.09 -27.84
C GLY A 465 -21.63 -12.82 -27.44
N HIS A 466 -22.27 -12.05 -26.57
CA HIS A 466 -21.77 -10.82 -25.96
C HIS A 466 -21.20 -9.83 -27.01
N PRO A 467 -22.00 -9.42 -28.00
CA PRO A 467 -21.59 -8.46 -29.02
C PRO A 467 -21.38 -7.06 -28.42
N ALA A 468 -20.35 -6.37 -28.89
CA ALA A 468 -20.13 -4.94 -28.74
C ALA A 468 -19.82 -4.33 -30.12
N ILE A 469 -20.23 -3.08 -30.35
CA ILE A 469 -20.12 -2.40 -31.65
C ILE A 469 -19.22 -1.18 -31.48
N SER A 470 -18.27 -0.96 -32.39
CA SER A 470 -17.47 0.27 -32.41
C SER A 470 -18.37 1.49 -32.64
N SER A 471 -18.02 2.64 -32.06
CA SER A 471 -18.79 3.89 -32.18
C SER A 471 -18.90 4.41 -33.61
N ASP A 472 -18.02 3.98 -34.53
CA ASP A 472 -18.14 4.24 -35.97
C ASP A 472 -19.05 3.25 -36.73
N GLY A 473 -19.58 2.22 -36.04
CA GLY A 473 -20.46 1.19 -36.57
C GLY A 473 -19.81 0.11 -37.43
N LYS A 474 -18.48 0.15 -37.65
CA LYS A 474 -17.79 -0.70 -38.65
C LYS A 474 -17.17 -1.98 -38.09
N LYS A 475 -17.19 -2.22 -36.78
CA LYS A 475 -16.66 -3.45 -36.16
C LYS A 475 -17.61 -4.00 -35.12
N MET A 476 -17.71 -5.33 -35.07
CA MET A 476 -18.31 -6.06 -33.96
C MET A 476 -17.22 -6.85 -33.24
N TYR A 477 -17.07 -6.60 -31.95
CA TYR A 477 -16.31 -7.42 -31.02
C TYR A 477 -17.29 -8.40 -30.35
N PHE A 478 -16.91 -9.67 -30.16
CA PHE A 478 -17.81 -10.67 -29.59
C PHE A 478 -17.03 -11.85 -28.98
N VAL A 479 -17.71 -12.62 -28.13
CA VAL A 479 -17.13 -13.75 -27.38
C VAL A 479 -17.47 -15.08 -28.06
N SER A 480 -16.52 -16.02 -28.10
CA SER A 480 -16.72 -17.35 -28.67
C SER A 480 -15.79 -18.43 -28.11
N ASP A 481 -16.25 -19.67 -28.10
CA ASP A 481 -15.50 -20.93 -27.86
C ASP A 481 -15.11 -21.61 -29.20
N MET A 482 -15.02 -20.86 -30.30
CA MET A 482 -14.76 -21.40 -31.64
C MET A 482 -13.31 -21.93 -31.80
N PRO A 483 -13.05 -22.83 -32.78
CA PRO A 483 -11.70 -23.28 -33.09
C PRO A 483 -10.77 -22.11 -33.44
N GLY A 484 -9.65 -21.97 -32.72
CA GLY A 484 -8.73 -20.83 -32.81
C GLY A 484 -8.76 -19.89 -31.61
N SER A 485 -9.61 -20.17 -30.61
CA SER A 485 -9.54 -19.60 -29.26
C SER A 485 -8.29 -20.08 -28.51
N LEU A 486 -7.77 -19.27 -27.58
CA LEU A 486 -6.65 -19.57 -26.69
C LEU A 486 -7.11 -20.26 -25.38
N GLY A 487 -8.29 -19.89 -24.87
CA GLY A 487 -8.84 -20.34 -23.59
C GLY A 487 -10.17 -21.10 -23.68
N GLU A 488 -10.98 -20.98 -22.62
CA GLU A 488 -12.37 -21.46 -22.58
C GLU A 488 -13.30 -20.62 -23.47
N THR A 489 -13.15 -19.28 -23.45
CA THR A 489 -13.83 -18.36 -24.37
C THR A 489 -12.97 -17.13 -24.66
N ASP A 490 -12.76 -16.81 -25.93
CA ASP A 490 -11.96 -15.68 -26.38
C ASP A 490 -12.84 -14.56 -26.95
N ILE A 491 -12.31 -13.33 -26.96
CA ILE A 491 -12.87 -12.22 -27.74
C ILE A 491 -12.30 -12.24 -29.16
N PHE A 492 -13.20 -12.11 -30.13
CA PHE A 492 -12.95 -12.01 -31.56
C PHE A 492 -13.52 -10.68 -32.10
N VAL A 493 -13.06 -10.27 -33.29
CA VAL A 493 -13.58 -9.13 -34.05
C VAL A 493 -13.94 -9.52 -35.48
N VAL A 494 -15.03 -8.97 -36.00
CA VAL A 494 -15.37 -8.90 -37.43
C VAL A 494 -15.56 -7.45 -37.86
N ASP A 495 -15.29 -7.17 -39.12
CA ASP A 495 -15.73 -5.92 -39.75
C ASP A 495 -17.20 -6.04 -40.18
N ILE A 496 -17.94 -4.93 -40.10
CA ILE A 496 -19.32 -4.79 -40.57
C ILE A 496 -19.26 -3.98 -41.87
N ASN A 497 -19.62 -4.62 -42.98
CA ASN A 497 -19.60 -3.98 -44.30
C ASN A 497 -20.84 -3.10 -44.52
N GLU A 498 -20.79 -2.19 -45.49
CA GLU A 498 -21.88 -1.24 -45.80
C GLU A 498 -23.21 -1.93 -46.19
N ASP A 499 -23.15 -3.15 -46.75
CA ASP A 499 -24.33 -3.98 -47.07
C ASP A 499 -24.91 -4.71 -45.84
N GLY A 500 -24.23 -4.64 -44.69
CA GLY A 500 -24.55 -5.38 -43.47
C GLY A 500 -24.09 -6.84 -43.48
N SER A 501 -23.18 -7.24 -44.38
CA SER A 501 -22.40 -8.47 -44.27
C SER A 501 -21.24 -8.32 -43.27
N PHE A 502 -20.56 -9.42 -42.96
CA PHE A 502 -19.47 -9.47 -41.99
C PHE A 502 -18.20 -10.06 -42.63
N SER A 503 -17.02 -9.67 -42.14
CA SER A 503 -15.78 -10.38 -42.42
C SER A 503 -15.74 -11.77 -41.78
N GLU A 504 -14.73 -12.56 -42.13
CA GLU A 504 -14.33 -13.70 -41.30
C GLU A 504 -13.88 -13.21 -39.89
N PRO A 505 -14.17 -13.95 -38.81
CA PRO A 505 -13.71 -13.62 -37.46
C PRO A 505 -12.20 -13.64 -37.30
N ARG A 506 -11.68 -12.76 -36.45
CA ARG A 506 -10.26 -12.69 -36.06
C ARG A 506 -10.14 -12.64 -34.54
N ASN A 507 -9.32 -13.51 -33.95
CA ASN A 507 -9.02 -13.49 -32.53
C ASN A 507 -8.25 -12.21 -32.15
N LEU A 508 -8.46 -11.63 -30.97
CA LEU A 508 -7.76 -10.42 -30.53
C LEU A 508 -6.30 -10.65 -30.09
N GLY A 509 -5.88 -11.89 -29.87
CA GLY A 509 -4.53 -12.25 -29.48
C GLY A 509 -4.28 -12.21 -27.97
N PRO A 510 -3.06 -12.62 -27.53
CA PRO A 510 -2.75 -12.96 -26.14
C PRO A 510 -2.67 -11.77 -25.18
N GLU A 511 -2.70 -10.53 -25.70
CA GLU A 511 -2.72 -9.32 -24.86
C GLU A 511 -4.12 -9.07 -24.27
N ILE A 512 -5.18 -9.52 -24.96
CA ILE A 512 -6.56 -9.52 -24.45
C ILE A 512 -6.94 -10.90 -23.95
N ASN A 513 -6.79 -11.94 -24.78
CA ASN A 513 -7.28 -13.29 -24.51
C ASN A 513 -6.25 -14.14 -23.74
N THR A 514 -6.71 -14.98 -22.82
CA THR A 514 -5.89 -15.80 -21.91
C THR A 514 -6.18 -17.29 -22.10
N GLU A 515 -5.62 -18.15 -21.25
CA GLU A 515 -6.01 -19.57 -21.17
C GLU A 515 -7.37 -19.82 -20.48
N GLN A 516 -8.13 -18.77 -20.12
CA GLN A 516 -9.41 -18.86 -19.39
C GLN A 516 -10.57 -18.21 -20.18
N LYS A 517 -11.41 -17.35 -19.59
CA LYS A 517 -12.54 -16.70 -20.26
C LYS A 517 -12.35 -15.20 -20.32
N GLU A 518 -12.41 -14.66 -21.53
CA GLU A 518 -12.67 -13.24 -21.77
C GLU A 518 -14.11 -13.05 -22.23
N MET A 519 -14.85 -12.20 -21.51
CA MET A 519 -16.29 -12.06 -21.63
C MET A 519 -16.73 -10.59 -21.63
N PHE A 520 -17.97 -10.34 -22.07
CA PHE A 520 -18.65 -9.03 -21.99
C PHE A 520 -17.81 -7.83 -22.45
N PRO A 521 -17.30 -7.83 -23.69
CA PRO A 521 -16.64 -6.65 -24.24
C PRO A 521 -17.59 -5.45 -24.27
N PHE A 522 -17.02 -4.26 -24.11
CA PHE A 522 -17.64 -2.95 -24.34
C PHE A 522 -16.57 -2.02 -24.94
N ILE A 523 -16.97 -1.11 -25.83
CA ILE A 523 -16.03 -0.22 -26.53
C ILE A 523 -16.65 1.16 -26.74
N ASN A 524 -15.82 2.19 -26.64
CA ASN A 524 -16.13 3.57 -27.01
C ASN A 524 -14.93 4.19 -27.76
N ASP A 525 -15.02 5.46 -28.16
CA ASP A 525 -13.97 6.15 -28.94
C ASP A 525 -12.61 6.29 -28.23
N LYS A 526 -12.56 6.07 -26.91
CA LYS A 526 -11.37 6.24 -26.08
C LYS A 526 -10.76 4.91 -25.66
N LYS A 527 -11.60 3.93 -25.29
CA LYS A 527 -11.19 2.72 -24.57
C LYS A 527 -12.02 1.48 -24.92
N PHE A 528 -11.41 0.33 -24.65
CA PHE A 528 -12.04 -0.97 -24.66
C PHE A 528 -12.10 -1.52 -23.24
N TYR A 529 -13.19 -2.19 -22.89
CA TYR A 529 -13.42 -2.81 -21.59
C TYR A 529 -13.89 -4.24 -21.79
N PHE A 530 -13.53 -5.14 -20.89
CA PHE A 530 -13.97 -6.54 -20.90
C PHE A 530 -13.88 -7.13 -19.50
N SER A 531 -14.38 -8.36 -19.32
CA SER A 531 -14.25 -9.13 -18.09
C SER A 531 -13.41 -10.38 -18.29
N SER A 532 -12.59 -10.77 -17.31
CA SER A 532 -11.77 -11.98 -17.37
C SER A 532 -11.59 -12.68 -16.02
N ASP A 533 -11.53 -14.02 -16.04
CA ASP A 533 -11.10 -14.86 -14.90
C ASP A 533 -9.63 -15.33 -15.02
N GLY A 534 -8.95 -15.06 -16.16
CA GLY A 534 -7.56 -15.44 -16.44
C GLY A 534 -6.51 -14.34 -16.25
N HIS A 535 -6.88 -13.07 -16.39
CA HIS A 535 -6.03 -11.93 -16.01
C HIS A 535 -5.90 -11.83 -14.47
N THR A 536 -5.00 -10.98 -13.95
CA THR A 536 -4.81 -10.84 -12.50
C THR A 536 -5.95 -10.04 -11.87
N GLY A 537 -7.01 -10.76 -11.48
CA GLY A 537 -8.18 -10.22 -10.79
C GLY A 537 -8.29 -10.55 -9.29
N LEU A 538 -9.26 -9.91 -8.62
CA LEU A 538 -9.65 -10.11 -7.23
C LEU A 538 -10.63 -11.27 -7.01
N GLY A 539 -11.44 -11.62 -8.00
CA GLY A 539 -12.67 -12.39 -7.78
C GLY A 539 -12.87 -13.54 -8.76
N GLY A 540 -14.07 -13.57 -9.31
CA GLY A 540 -14.55 -14.51 -10.32
C GLY A 540 -14.08 -14.07 -11.71
N LEU A 541 -15.02 -13.54 -12.50
CA LEU A 541 -14.72 -12.53 -13.52
C LEU A 541 -14.39 -11.18 -12.85
N ASP A 542 -13.32 -10.51 -13.30
CA ASP A 542 -12.97 -9.13 -12.96
C ASP A 542 -13.11 -8.22 -14.19
N VAL A 543 -13.41 -6.93 -14.03
CA VAL A 543 -13.42 -5.94 -15.13
C VAL A 543 -12.03 -5.37 -15.41
N PHE A 544 -11.64 -5.32 -16.68
CA PHE A 544 -10.39 -4.76 -17.18
C PHE A 544 -10.64 -3.65 -18.21
N GLU A 545 -9.74 -2.66 -18.22
CA GLU A 545 -9.64 -1.56 -19.18
C GLU A 545 -8.43 -1.81 -20.09
N ALA A 546 -8.62 -1.79 -21.41
CA ALA A 546 -7.56 -1.92 -22.41
C ALA A 546 -7.42 -0.64 -23.25
N SER A 547 -6.19 -0.16 -23.38
CA SER A 547 -5.86 0.98 -24.25
C SER A 547 -5.71 0.52 -25.71
N PHE A 548 -6.37 1.23 -26.63
CA PHE A 548 -6.36 0.94 -28.06
C PHE A 548 -5.59 2.01 -28.87
N ASP A 549 -4.65 1.58 -29.68
CA ASP A 549 -3.84 2.38 -30.61
C ASP A 549 -4.15 1.92 -32.04
N ALA A 550 -4.37 2.86 -32.97
CA ALA A 550 -4.81 2.55 -34.33
C ALA A 550 -3.74 1.87 -35.21
N GLU A 551 -2.46 1.97 -34.86
CA GLU A 551 -1.35 1.32 -35.57
C GLU A 551 -0.88 0.04 -34.84
N LYS A 552 -0.92 0.02 -33.50
CA LYS A 552 -0.40 -1.07 -32.67
C LYS A 552 -1.47 -2.06 -32.18
N GLY A 553 -2.74 -1.69 -32.24
CA GLY A 553 -3.85 -2.47 -31.70
C GLY A 553 -4.05 -2.26 -30.20
N PHE A 554 -4.46 -3.31 -29.49
CA PHE A 554 -4.54 -3.27 -28.02
C PHE A 554 -3.14 -3.30 -27.40
N THR A 555 -2.95 -2.52 -26.34
CA THR A 555 -1.62 -2.29 -25.74
C THR A 555 -1.61 -2.65 -24.26
N GLU A 556 -1.97 -1.72 -23.38
CA GLU A 556 -1.94 -1.94 -21.94
C GLU A 556 -3.32 -2.33 -21.42
N VAL A 557 -3.40 -3.49 -20.74
CA VAL A 557 -4.57 -3.97 -20.00
C VAL A 557 -4.38 -3.69 -18.51
N ARG A 558 -5.41 -3.14 -17.86
CA ARG A 558 -5.40 -2.77 -16.43
C ARG A 558 -6.67 -3.27 -15.74
N ASN A 559 -6.54 -3.90 -14.58
CA ASN A 559 -7.68 -4.20 -13.71
C ASN A 559 -8.28 -2.87 -13.19
N LEU A 560 -9.60 -2.71 -13.23
CA LEU A 560 -10.24 -1.45 -12.78
C LEU A 560 -10.19 -1.22 -11.26
N GLY A 561 -9.84 -2.24 -10.48
CA GLY A 561 -9.66 -2.14 -9.03
C GLY A 561 -10.94 -1.89 -8.25
N LYS A 562 -10.79 -1.67 -6.95
CA LYS A 562 -11.92 -1.50 -6.02
C LYS A 562 -12.54 -0.10 -6.16
N PRO A 563 -13.86 0.07 -5.99
CA PRO A 563 -14.87 -0.95 -5.70
C PRO A 563 -15.59 -1.52 -6.94
N ILE A 564 -15.07 -1.34 -8.16
CA ILE A 564 -15.62 -2.04 -9.34
C ILE A 564 -15.35 -3.53 -9.18
N ASN A 565 -14.10 -3.91 -9.01
CA ASN A 565 -13.73 -5.30 -8.78
C ASN A 565 -13.74 -5.66 -7.29
N SER A 566 -14.14 -6.90 -7.01
CA SER A 566 -14.43 -7.46 -5.70
C SER A 566 -13.99 -8.93 -5.64
N ASN A 567 -14.26 -9.64 -4.54
CA ASN A 567 -13.94 -11.07 -4.40
C ASN A 567 -15.00 -12.00 -5.04
N LYS A 568 -15.70 -11.54 -6.08
CA LYS A 568 -16.92 -12.12 -6.66
C LYS A 568 -16.91 -11.90 -8.19
N ASP A 569 -17.97 -12.23 -8.92
CA ASP A 569 -18.03 -11.87 -10.34
C ASP A 569 -18.41 -10.40 -10.51
N ASP A 570 -17.66 -9.67 -11.34
CA ASP A 570 -17.84 -8.26 -11.64
C ASP A 570 -17.72 -8.06 -13.17
N PHE A 571 -18.83 -7.78 -13.84
CA PHE A 571 -18.90 -7.93 -15.30
C PHE A 571 -19.93 -7.08 -16.04
N SER A 572 -19.85 -7.07 -17.37
CA SER A 572 -20.73 -6.29 -18.27
C SER A 572 -20.73 -4.78 -17.96
N TYR A 573 -19.52 -4.23 -17.81
CA TYR A 573 -19.26 -2.82 -17.56
C TYR A 573 -19.51 -1.97 -18.82
N ILE A 574 -20.35 -0.96 -18.68
CA ILE A 574 -20.56 0.12 -19.66
C ILE A 574 -20.27 1.47 -19.01
N VAL A 575 -19.69 2.41 -19.74
CA VAL A 575 -19.37 3.76 -19.26
C VAL A 575 -19.68 4.82 -20.29
N ASP A 576 -20.24 5.92 -19.83
CA ASP A 576 -20.27 7.22 -20.51
C ASP A 576 -18.99 7.97 -20.13
N GLU A 577 -18.11 8.16 -21.12
CA GLU A 577 -16.79 8.78 -20.93
C GLU A 577 -16.83 10.32 -20.84
N GLU A 578 -17.99 10.96 -21.01
CA GLU A 578 -18.17 12.40 -20.82
C GLU A 578 -18.69 12.69 -19.41
N THR A 579 -19.71 11.96 -18.95
CA THR A 579 -20.23 12.12 -17.59
C THR A 579 -19.46 11.33 -16.53
N GLN A 580 -18.59 10.39 -16.95
CA GLN A 580 -17.85 9.45 -16.11
C GLN A 580 -18.77 8.65 -15.15
N LYS A 581 -19.96 8.30 -15.65
CA LYS A 581 -20.96 7.46 -15.01
C LYS A 581 -21.18 6.19 -15.82
N GLY A 582 -21.69 5.14 -15.21
CA GLY A 582 -21.96 3.91 -15.93
C GLY A 582 -22.65 2.84 -15.10
N TYR A 583 -22.71 1.64 -15.67
CA TYR A 583 -23.41 0.48 -15.13
C TYR A 583 -22.59 -0.79 -15.31
N PHE A 584 -22.79 -1.74 -14.40
CA PHE A 584 -22.16 -3.06 -14.45
C PHE A 584 -22.94 -4.04 -13.56
N ALA A 585 -22.70 -5.34 -13.74
CA ALA A 585 -23.36 -6.41 -13.00
C ALA A 585 -22.39 -7.11 -12.04
N SER A 586 -22.90 -7.63 -10.93
CA SER A 586 -22.10 -8.40 -9.97
C SER A 586 -22.94 -9.23 -9.00
N ASN A 587 -22.42 -10.38 -8.60
CA ASN A 587 -22.98 -11.23 -7.54
C ASN A 587 -22.36 -10.99 -6.16
N ARG A 588 -21.93 -9.74 -5.90
CA ARG A 588 -21.33 -9.34 -4.62
C ARG A 588 -22.29 -9.25 -3.44
N ASP A 589 -21.74 -9.55 -2.27
CA ASP A 589 -22.41 -9.42 -0.97
C ASP A 589 -22.96 -7.99 -0.78
N GLY A 590 -24.23 -7.86 -0.40
CA GLY A 590 -24.94 -6.58 -0.30
C GLY A 590 -25.85 -6.25 -1.49
N GLY A 591 -25.86 -7.08 -2.53
CA GLY A 591 -26.91 -7.10 -3.55
C GLY A 591 -28.25 -7.69 -3.04
N LYS A 592 -29.21 -7.86 -3.95
CA LYS A 592 -30.53 -8.45 -3.67
C LYS A 592 -30.72 -9.84 -4.27
N GLY A 593 -30.25 -10.04 -5.50
CA GLY A 593 -30.45 -11.25 -6.29
C GLY A 593 -29.22 -12.14 -6.37
N ASP A 594 -29.06 -12.80 -7.51
CA ASP A 594 -27.90 -13.62 -7.86
C ASP A 594 -26.87 -12.68 -8.51
N ASP A 595 -27.06 -12.31 -9.78
CA ASP A 595 -26.40 -11.15 -10.39
C ASP A 595 -27.25 -9.87 -10.21
N ASP A 596 -26.66 -8.77 -9.76
CA ASP A 596 -27.32 -7.49 -9.54
C ASP A 596 -26.69 -6.39 -10.41
N ILE A 597 -27.49 -5.49 -11.01
CA ILE A 597 -26.96 -4.28 -11.68
C ILE A 597 -26.65 -3.20 -10.63
N TYR A 598 -25.47 -2.60 -10.76
CA TYR A 598 -25.02 -1.44 -10.01
C TYR A 598 -24.79 -0.27 -10.96
N SER A 599 -25.16 0.94 -10.55
CA SER A 599 -24.61 2.15 -11.15
C SER A 599 -23.30 2.53 -10.47
N PHE A 600 -22.44 3.24 -11.19
CA PHE A 600 -21.23 3.85 -10.64
C PHE A 600 -21.04 5.29 -11.14
N LYS A 601 -20.24 6.04 -10.39
CA LYS A 601 -19.61 7.28 -10.83
C LYS A 601 -18.12 7.19 -10.53
N ARG A 602 -17.26 7.49 -11.51
CA ARG A 602 -15.82 7.63 -11.26
C ARG A 602 -15.59 8.82 -10.35
N LEU A 603 -14.83 8.60 -9.28
CA LEU A 603 -14.29 9.68 -8.48
C LEU A 603 -13.04 10.17 -9.22
N VAL A 604 -13.22 11.28 -9.96
CA VAL A 604 -12.08 12.12 -10.33
C VAL A 604 -11.59 12.70 -9.01
N LEU A 605 -10.51 12.13 -8.49
CA LEU A 605 -9.67 12.82 -7.53
C LEU A 605 -9.09 14.00 -8.29
N GLU A 606 -9.48 15.21 -7.92
CA GLU A 606 -8.68 16.39 -8.27
C GLU A 606 -7.36 16.22 -7.54
N GLU A 607 -6.32 15.85 -8.27
CA GLU A 607 -4.94 15.93 -7.81
C GLU A 607 -4.65 17.41 -7.57
N ILE A 608 -4.88 17.86 -6.32
CA ILE A 608 -4.41 19.16 -5.84
C ILE A 608 -2.89 19.12 -6.07
N PRO A 609 -2.33 19.95 -6.96
CA PRO A 609 -0.91 19.88 -7.26
C PRO A 609 -0.14 20.16 -5.97
N GLU A 610 0.75 19.23 -5.59
CA GLU A 610 1.57 19.35 -4.39
C GLU A 610 2.23 20.74 -4.36
N ASN A 611 1.96 21.52 -3.32
CA ASN A 611 2.53 22.86 -3.19
C ASN A 611 3.94 22.76 -2.60
N LYS A 612 4.96 22.66 -3.45
CA LYS A 612 6.37 22.53 -3.02
C LYS A 612 7.05 23.87 -2.77
N ASN A 613 6.29 24.97 -2.84
CA ASN A 613 6.77 26.30 -2.45
C ASN A 613 7.13 26.27 -0.97
N ALA A 614 8.43 26.26 -0.70
CA ALA A 614 8.93 26.21 0.66
C ALA A 614 10.19 27.07 0.80
N ILE A 615 10.42 27.58 2.00
CA ILE A 615 11.67 28.23 2.39
C ILE A 615 12.34 27.32 3.42
N ALA A 616 13.44 26.69 3.03
CA ALA A 616 14.27 25.87 3.89
C ALA A 616 15.60 26.57 4.20
N GLY A 617 16.32 26.12 5.23
CA GLY A 617 17.62 26.67 5.54
C GLY A 617 18.34 25.97 6.69
N VAL A 618 19.54 26.47 6.98
CA VAL A 618 20.34 26.06 8.13
C VAL A 618 20.86 27.31 8.84
N VAL A 619 20.72 27.34 10.17
CA VAL A 619 21.26 28.39 11.03
C VAL A 619 22.62 27.94 11.58
N THR A 620 23.61 28.82 11.49
CA THR A 620 24.99 28.58 11.96
C THR A 620 25.52 29.77 12.76
N GLU A 621 26.57 29.56 13.57
CA GLU A 621 27.31 30.66 14.20
C GLU A 621 28.29 31.28 13.19
N LEU A 622 28.35 32.61 13.13
CA LEU A 622 29.05 33.38 12.10
C LEU A 622 30.58 33.17 12.07
N ILE A 623 31.21 32.89 13.22
CA ILE A 623 32.66 32.81 13.40
C ILE A 623 33.13 31.36 13.42
N THR A 624 32.47 30.49 14.21
CA THR A 624 32.90 29.08 14.32
C THR A 624 32.35 28.20 13.20
N GLY A 625 31.21 28.57 12.60
CA GLY A 625 30.45 27.72 11.69
C GLY A 625 29.72 26.56 12.38
N ASP A 626 29.64 26.57 13.72
CA ASP A 626 28.88 25.57 14.47
C ASP A 626 27.40 25.63 14.06
N LEU A 627 26.76 24.46 13.96
CA LEU A 627 25.32 24.36 13.74
C LEU A 627 24.57 24.93 14.95
N MET A 628 23.50 25.67 14.70
CA MET A 628 22.71 26.33 15.75
C MET A 628 21.36 25.62 15.92
N PRO A 629 21.28 24.51 16.68
CA PRO A 629 20.03 23.90 17.07
C PRO A 629 19.30 24.78 18.10
N LYS A 630 17.97 24.70 18.12
CA LYS A 630 17.11 25.45 19.05
C LYS A 630 17.21 26.98 18.94
N ALA A 631 17.59 27.47 17.76
CA ALA A 631 17.38 28.86 17.35
C ALA A 631 15.95 29.03 16.86
N MET A 632 15.32 30.18 17.14
CA MET A 632 13.95 30.46 16.70
C MET A 632 13.98 31.23 15.39
N VAL A 633 13.25 30.73 14.38
CA VAL A 633 13.07 31.39 13.08
C VAL A 633 11.60 31.78 12.93
N GLU A 634 11.34 33.07 12.75
CA GLU A 634 10.04 33.61 12.36
C GLU A 634 9.96 33.79 10.83
N LEU A 635 8.81 33.47 10.24
CA LEU A 635 8.47 33.82 8.86
C LEU A 635 7.44 34.95 8.88
N LEU A 636 7.74 36.08 8.24
CA LEU A 636 6.88 37.25 8.14
C LEU A 636 6.50 37.57 6.68
N ASP A 637 5.34 38.19 6.49
CA ASP A 637 4.87 38.67 5.19
C ASP A 637 5.52 40.01 4.78
N GLU A 638 5.16 40.52 3.60
CA GLU A 638 5.59 41.84 3.09
C GLU A 638 5.19 43.04 3.98
N ASN A 639 4.27 42.85 4.93
CA ASN A 639 3.81 43.85 5.89
C ASN A 639 4.50 43.69 7.27
N ASN A 640 5.45 42.76 7.41
CA ASN A 640 6.10 42.34 8.67
C ASN A 640 5.12 41.75 9.71
N ILE A 641 4.05 41.11 9.25
CA ILE A 641 3.14 40.31 10.07
C ILE A 641 3.69 38.89 10.14
N LYS A 642 3.89 38.36 11.36
CA LYS A 642 4.34 36.97 11.56
C LYS A 642 3.27 35.98 11.09
N LEU A 643 3.65 35.09 10.16
CA LEU A 643 2.83 34.04 9.58
C LEU A 643 3.06 32.69 10.27
N LYS A 644 4.32 32.31 10.45
CA LYS A 644 4.77 31.02 11.01
C LYS A 644 6.03 31.25 11.87
N GLU A 645 6.34 30.28 12.73
CA GLU A 645 7.54 30.27 13.57
C GLU A 645 7.96 28.82 13.81
N VAL A 646 9.27 28.55 13.80
CA VAL A 646 9.85 27.21 14.03
C VAL A 646 11.12 27.29 14.87
N GLU A 647 11.39 26.22 15.61
CA GLU A 647 12.64 25.97 16.33
C GLU A 647 13.55 25.10 15.45
N THR A 648 14.83 25.44 15.31
CA THR A 648 15.76 24.66 14.46
C THR A 648 16.05 23.28 15.04
N ALA A 649 16.15 22.28 14.16
CA ALA A 649 16.48 20.90 14.52
C ALA A 649 17.92 20.75 15.07
N GLU A 650 18.28 19.57 15.56
CA GLU A 650 19.62 19.29 16.14
C GLU A 650 20.80 19.47 15.16
N ASP A 651 20.53 19.56 13.85
CA ASP A 651 21.49 19.91 12.79
C ASP A 651 21.44 21.38 12.35
N GLY A 652 20.69 22.23 13.07
CA GLY A 652 20.47 23.64 12.76
C GLY A 652 19.49 23.91 11.62
N SER A 653 18.86 22.88 11.03
CA SER A 653 17.94 23.05 9.90
C SER A 653 16.56 23.59 10.29
N PHE A 654 15.89 24.25 9.34
CA PHE A 654 14.49 24.67 9.42
C PHE A 654 13.80 24.59 8.05
N ILE A 655 12.46 24.54 8.04
CA ILE A 655 11.64 24.63 6.83
C ILE A 655 10.28 25.28 7.09
N PHE A 656 9.80 26.08 6.14
CA PHE A 656 8.44 26.57 6.04
C PHE A 656 7.82 26.10 4.72
N GLU A 657 6.88 25.17 4.80
CA GLU A 657 6.14 24.60 3.65
C GLU A 657 4.82 25.36 3.42
N ASP A 658 4.04 24.97 2.40
CA ASP A 658 2.74 25.55 2.04
C ASP A 658 2.76 27.09 1.90
N LEU A 659 3.63 27.61 1.05
CA LEU A 659 3.74 29.05 0.76
C LEU A 659 3.11 29.42 -0.59
N ASP A 660 2.72 30.68 -0.77
CA ASP A 660 2.38 31.22 -2.09
C ASP A 660 3.64 31.32 -2.96
N SER A 661 3.57 31.07 -4.28
CA SER A 661 4.73 31.17 -5.19
C SER A 661 5.01 32.61 -5.60
N ASN A 662 6.27 32.89 -5.99
CA ASN A 662 6.72 34.21 -6.43
C ASN A 662 6.51 35.33 -5.37
N THR A 663 6.35 34.94 -4.12
CA THR A 663 5.95 35.80 -2.99
C THR A 663 7.15 36.07 -2.10
N ARG A 664 7.26 37.31 -1.59
CA ARG A 664 8.35 37.70 -0.69
C ARG A 664 8.00 37.41 0.75
N TYR A 665 8.99 36.97 1.50
CA TYR A 665 8.90 36.75 2.94
C TYR A 665 10.18 37.26 3.61
N THR A 666 10.06 37.73 4.84
CA THR A 666 11.20 38.01 5.71
C THR A 666 11.38 36.87 6.68
N LEU A 667 12.59 36.31 6.74
CA LEU A 667 13.02 35.46 7.84
C LEU A 667 13.63 36.35 8.93
N ARG A 668 13.13 36.28 10.17
CA ARG A 668 13.81 36.83 11.35
C ARG A 668 14.28 35.67 12.22
N THR A 669 15.57 35.63 12.55
CA THR A 669 16.13 34.57 13.40
C THR A 669 16.65 35.16 14.69
N THR A 670 16.33 34.51 15.83
CA THR A 670 16.78 34.92 17.16
C THR A 670 17.46 33.75 17.89
N GLY A 671 18.50 34.05 18.67
CA GLY A 671 19.23 33.08 19.50
C GLY A 671 19.11 33.35 21.01
N GLY A 672 18.04 34.04 21.42
CA GLY A 672 17.87 34.56 22.79
C GLY A 672 19.00 35.51 23.22
N ASP A 673 19.17 35.69 24.54
CA ASP A 673 20.10 36.63 25.19
C ASP A 673 21.61 36.46 24.85
N THR A 674 21.97 35.55 23.94
CA THR A 674 23.36 35.17 23.62
C THR A 674 23.78 35.50 22.19
N TYR A 675 22.85 35.84 21.29
CA TYR A 675 23.13 36.16 19.88
C TYR A 675 22.34 37.38 19.40
N PHE A 676 22.88 38.11 18.44
CA PHE A 676 22.14 39.16 17.74
C PHE A 676 21.05 38.55 16.84
N GLU A 677 19.96 39.30 16.64
CA GLU A 677 18.94 38.94 15.64
C GLU A 677 19.47 39.13 14.21
N ASP A 678 19.00 38.33 13.27
CA ASP A 678 19.34 38.40 11.84
C ASP A 678 18.04 38.41 11.01
N GLU A 679 17.90 39.38 10.10
CA GLU A 679 16.74 39.53 9.21
C GLU A 679 17.16 39.36 7.74
N ARG A 680 16.42 38.53 6.98
CA ARG A 680 16.68 38.25 5.56
C ARG A 680 15.40 38.24 4.74
N GLU A 681 15.29 39.14 3.77
CA GLU A 681 14.31 39.00 2.68
C GLU A 681 14.68 37.80 1.80
N THR A 682 13.68 37.00 1.44
CA THR A 682 13.76 35.97 0.40
C THR A 682 12.45 35.94 -0.40
N ALA A 683 12.42 35.20 -1.51
CA ALA A 683 11.22 34.97 -2.29
C ALA A 683 11.08 33.50 -2.63
N THR A 684 9.85 32.99 -2.63
CA THR A 684 9.53 31.67 -3.18
C THR A 684 9.58 31.68 -4.70
N GLU A 685 10.02 30.58 -5.29
CA GLU A 685 9.84 30.31 -6.73
C GLU A 685 8.59 29.43 -6.94
N ASP A 686 8.26 29.08 -8.19
CA ASP A 686 7.07 28.29 -8.50
C ASP A 686 7.33 26.78 -8.39
N ASN A 687 6.59 26.14 -7.48
CA ASN A 687 6.61 24.73 -7.13
C ASN A 687 7.99 24.15 -6.76
N THR A 688 8.77 24.87 -5.96
CA THR A 688 10.12 24.47 -5.53
C THR A 688 10.55 25.05 -4.17
N THR A 689 11.52 24.40 -3.54
CA THR A 689 12.09 24.79 -2.23
C THR A 689 13.29 25.71 -2.39
N VAL A 690 13.17 26.94 -1.90
CA VAL A 690 14.23 27.94 -1.87
C VAL A 690 15.04 27.77 -0.58
N ASN A 691 16.37 27.69 -0.70
CA ASN A 691 17.27 27.43 0.42
C ASN A 691 17.99 28.72 0.85
N VAL A 692 17.93 29.05 2.15
CA VAL A 692 18.56 30.24 2.74
C VAL A 692 19.58 29.84 3.80
N GLU A 693 20.81 30.32 3.66
CA GLU A 693 21.83 30.24 4.71
C GLU A 693 21.62 31.36 5.73
N VAL A 694 21.62 31.05 7.03
CA VAL A 694 21.45 32.03 8.13
C VAL A 694 22.65 31.95 9.08
N LYS A 695 23.18 33.11 9.52
CA LYS A 695 24.42 33.21 10.30
C LYS A 695 24.27 34.17 11.47
N LEU A 696 24.08 33.61 12.67
CA LEU A 696 23.94 34.35 13.92
C LEU A 696 25.31 34.79 14.46
N ARG A 697 25.39 36.05 14.92
CA ARG A 697 26.59 36.64 15.54
C ARG A 697 26.44 36.59 17.07
N LYS A 698 27.46 36.10 17.79
CA LYS A 698 27.42 36.04 19.26
C LYS A 698 27.47 37.42 19.95
N LEU A 699 26.67 37.58 21.01
CA LEU A 699 26.48 38.83 21.77
C LEU A 699 27.58 39.06 22.82
N GLN A 700 28.08 37.98 23.45
CA GLN A 700 28.81 38.06 24.73
C GLN A 700 30.32 38.34 24.64
N GLU A 701 30.91 38.50 23.45
CA GLU A 701 32.37 38.61 23.32
C GLU A 701 32.97 39.96 23.80
N MET A 702 32.15 41.01 23.95
CA MET A 702 32.63 42.39 24.20
C MET A 702 32.52 42.90 25.64
N ILE A 703 32.04 42.12 26.62
CA ILE A 703 31.93 42.57 28.03
C ILE A 703 32.62 41.58 28.98
N THR A 704 33.49 42.10 29.86
CA THR A 704 34.10 41.35 30.97
C THR A 704 33.68 41.95 32.32
N VAL A 705 33.70 41.13 33.38
CA VAL A 705 33.38 41.56 34.75
C VAL A 705 34.59 41.35 35.66
N GLU A 706 35.36 42.42 35.87
CA GLU A 706 36.52 42.42 36.77
C GLU A 706 36.12 43.04 38.11
N ASN A 707 36.28 42.30 39.21
CA ASN A 707 36.01 42.79 40.58
C ASN A 707 34.61 43.42 40.76
N GLY A 708 33.60 42.93 40.03
CA GLY A 708 32.23 43.45 40.04
C GLY A 708 31.96 44.66 39.14
N ILE A 709 32.96 45.11 38.37
CA ILE A 709 32.85 46.22 37.42
C ILE A 709 32.70 45.65 36.01
N ARG A 710 31.63 46.07 35.29
CA ARG A 710 31.48 45.78 33.86
C ARG A 710 32.46 46.64 33.05
N LYS A 711 33.39 46.01 32.35
CA LYS A 711 34.31 46.66 31.41
C LYS A 711 34.07 46.16 29.99
N LEU A 712 34.24 47.04 29.02
CA LEU A 712 34.16 46.65 27.61
C LEU A 712 35.51 46.07 27.16
N LYS A 713 35.50 44.89 26.56
CA LYS A 713 36.69 44.10 26.17
C LYS A 713 37.25 44.59 24.82
N THR A 714 37.50 45.89 24.70
CA THR A 714 38.29 46.44 23.58
C THR A 714 39.76 46.06 23.75
N GLU A 715 40.52 46.04 22.65
CA GLU A 715 41.97 46.23 22.76
C GLU A 715 42.25 47.53 23.52
N MET A 716 43.26 47.54 24.39
CA MET A 716 43.51 48.70 25.26
C MET A 716 43.99 49.91 24.44
N ILE A 717 43.35 51.07 24.65
CA ILE A 717 43.63 52.28 23.86
C ILE A 717 44.98 52.89 24.26
N HIS A 718 46.05 52.46 23.58
CA HIS A 718 47.43 52.80 23.92
C HIS A 718 47.96 54.07 23.26
N PHE A 719 48.64 54.91 24.05
CA PHE A 719 49.23 56.17 23.60
C PHE A 719 50.75 56.11 23.41
N ASN A 720 51.24 56.92 22.48
CA ASN A 720 52.67 57.18 22.34
C ASN A 720 53.23 57.89 23.59
N PHE A 721 54.52 57.68 23.88
CA PHE A 721 55.20 58.39 24.97
C PHE A 721 55.07 59.90 24.78
N ASP A 722 54.80 60.64 25.87
CA ASP A 722 54.63 62.10 25.86
C ASP A 722 53.50 62.63 24.93
N LYS A 723 52.53 61.81 24.50
CA LYS A 723 51.42 62.26 23.62
C LYS A 723 50.04 61.86 24.14
N SER A 724 49.03 62.63 23.75
CA SER A 724 47.61 62.42 24.08
C SER A 724 46.67 62.32 22.87
N TYR A 725 47.16 62.46 21.64
CA TYR A 725 46.33 62.31 20.45
C TYR A 725 45.93 60.85 20.22
N ILE A 726 44.75 60.63 19.65
CA ILE A 726 44.28 59.31 19.22
C ILE A 726 45.07 58.90 17.97
N ARG A 727 45.65 57.69 17.99
CA ARG A 727 46.37 57.08 16.86
C ARG A 727 45.40 56.41 15.88
N PRO A 728 45.79 56.13 14.62
CA PRO A 728 44.92 55.44 13.66
C PRO A 728 44.44 54.04 14.13
N ASP A 729 45.29 53.28 14.82
CA ASP A 729 44.92 51.98 15.40
C ASP A 729 43.98 52.14 16.61
N ALA A 730 44.26 53.11 17.49
CA ALA A 730 43.35 53.47 18.57
C ALA A 730 41.99 54.00 18.06
N ALA A 731 41.95 54.68 16.92
CA ALA A 731 40.72 55.16 16.28
C ALA A 731 39.83 53.99 15.83
N ASN A 732 40.41 52.96 15.21
CA ASN A 732 39.67 51.76 14.80
C ASN A 732 39.02 51.03 15.99
N GLU A 733 39.71 50.95 17.13
CA GLU A 733 39.17 50.32 18.34
C GLU A 733 38.12 51.19 19.05
N LEU A 734 38.24 52.52 18.95
CA LEU A 734 37.20 53.45 19.41
C LEU A 734 35.96 53.44 18.51
N ASP A 735 36.10 53.13 17.23
CA ASP A 735 34.96 53.02 16.32
C ASP A 735 34.08 51.81 16.63
N LYS A 736 34.67 50.66 17.01
CA LYS A 736 33.91 49.53 17.57
C LYS A 736 33.14 49.90 18.84
N LEU A 737 33.75 50.68 19.73
CA LEU A 737 33.09 51.19 20.93
C LEU A 737 31.91 52.11 20.57
N VAL A 738 32.04 52.94 19.55
CA VAL A 738 30.97 53.81 19.04
C VAL A 738 29.84 52.98 18.40
N GLU A 739 30.16 51.93 17.63
CA GLU A 739 29.16 51.01 17.08
C GLU A 739 28.31 50.39 18.19
N VAL A 740 28.94 49.82 19.23
CA VAL A 740 28.22 49.28 20.41
C VAL A 740 27.41 50.38 21.13
N MET A 741 27.95 51.58 21.30
CA MET A 741 27.17 52.66 21.93
C MET A 741 25.98 53.13 21.07
N ASN A 742 26.04 53.04 19.74
CA ASN A 742 24.87 53.30 18.88
C ASN A 742 23.84 52.17 18.94
N GLU A 743 24.29 50.91 19.04
CA GLU A 743 23.45 49.70 19.13
C GLU A 743 22.69 49.60 20.47
N TYR A 744 23.25 50.15 21.56
CA TYR A 744 22.60 50.25 22.87
C TYR A 744 22.39 51.72 23.28
N PRO A 745 21.26 52.37 22.95
CA PRO A 745 21.05 53.81 23.16
C PRO A 745 21.15 54.30 24.61
N ASP A 746 20.80 53.45 25.58
CA ASP A 746 20.82 53.78 27.02
C ASP A 746 22.18 53.52 27.69
N MET A 747 23.15 52.92 26.99
CA MET A 747 24.47 52.63 27.56
C MET A 747 25.24 53.91 27.92
N VAL A 748 25.70 54.02 29.17
CA VAL A 748 26.51 55.14 29.69
C VAL A 748 27.87 54.63 30.15
N ILE A 749 28.96 55.29 29.73
CA ILE A 749 30.34 54.89 30.03
C ILE A 749 31.13 55.92 30.84
N LYS A 750 32.25 55.47 31.42
CA LYS A 750 33.35 56.31 31.90
C LYS A 750 34.62 56.01 31.12
N VAL A 751 35.38 57.06 30.82
CA VAL A 751 36.73 56.98 30.26
C VAL A 751 37.73 57.24 31.38
N GLU A 752 38.53 56.24 31.73
CA GLU A 752 39.69 56.41 32.63
C GLU A 752 40.99 56.35 31.81
N SER A 753 41.92 57.29 32.00
CA SER A 753 43.19 57.31 31.25
C SER A 753 44.42 57.41 32.16
N HIS A 754 45.53 56.84 31.68
CA HIS A 754 46.72 56.59 32.47
C HIS A 754 48.02 56.99 31.75
N THR A 755 49.12 57.08 32.50
CA THR A 755 50.49 57.23 31.97
C THR A 755 51.38 56.08 32.42
N ASP A 756 52.59 56.02 31.87
CA ASP A 756 53.68 55.35 32.56
C ASP A 756 54.33 56.29 33.59
N SER A 757 55.22 55.76 34.43
CA SER A 757 55.88 56.42 35.56
C SER A 757 56.99 57.42 35.20
N ARG A 758 57.24 57.67 33.91
CA ARG A 758 58.34 58.55 33.48
C ARG A 758 57.85 59.99 33.34
N GLY A 759 58.03 60.76 34.39
CA GLY A 759 57.68 62.18 34.44
C GLY A 759 57.75 62.71 35.87
N SER A 760 56.98 63.75 36.15
CA SER A 760 56.54 64.05 37.51
C SER A 760 55.06 63.68 37.63
N ALA A 761 54.62 63.24 38.81
CA ALA A 761 53.22 62.90 39.07
C ALA A 761 52.24 64.00 38.62
N VAL A 762 52.60 65.27 38.82
CA VAL A 762 51.80 66.44 38.37
C VAL A 762 51.69 66.49 36.84
N TYR A 763 52.80 66.28 36.13
CA TYR A 763 52.79 66.24 34.66
C TYR A 763 52.00 65.03 34.13
N ASN A 764 52.16 63.87 34.76
CA ASN A 764 51.49 62.64 34.37
C ASN A 764 49.97 62.68 34.65
N LYS A 765 49.54 63.33 35.74
CA LYS A 765 48.13 63.66 36.00
C LYS A 765 47.54 64.59 34.93
N TYR A 766 48.30 65.60 34.49
CA TYR A 766 47.91 66.47 33.39
C TYR A 766 47.82 65.73 32.04
N LEU A 767 48.84 64.95 31.68
CA LEU A 767 48.91 64.22 30.40
C LEU A 767 47.82 63.16 30.29
N SER A 768 47.53 62.42 31.36
CA SER A 768 46.39 61.50 31.40
C SER A 768 45.04 62.20 31.31
N GLY A 769 44.88 63.39 31.91
CA GLY A 769 43.69 64.23 31.71
C GLY A 769 43.47 64.56 30.23
N LYS A 770 44.54 64.96 29.52
CA LYS A 770 44.47 65.21 28.06
C LYS A 770 44.23 63.96 27.22
N ARG A 771 44.57 62.76 27.70
CA ARG A 771 44.18 61.49 27.06
C ARG A 771 42.69 61.22 27.23
N ALA A 772 42.15 61.39 28.43
CA ALA A 772 40.73 61.17 28.70
C ALA A 772 39.84 62.16 27.92
N GLU A 773 40.23 63.44 27.87
CA GLU A 773 39.61 64.45 26.98
C GLU A 773 39.64 64.01 25.52
N SER A 774 40.82 63.66 24.97
CA SER A 774 40.98 63.30 23.56
C SER A 774 40.17 62.05 23.16
N THR A 775 40.07 61.07 24.07
CA THR A 775 39.25 59.86 23.88
C THR A 775 37.76 60.18 23.89
N ARG A 776 37.28 60.97 24.87
CA ARG A 776 35.88 61.43 24.95
C ARG A 776 35.49 62.21 23.69
N ASP A 777 36.34 63.16 23.30
CA ASP A 777 36.05 64.06 22.18
C ASP A 777 36.06 63.32 20.84
N TYR A 778 36.85 62.24 20.72
CA TYR A 778 36.76 61.31 19.58
C TYR A 778 35.39 60.62 19.53
N ILE A 779 34.96 59.98 20.63
CA ILE A 779 33.69 59.25 20.72
C ILE A 779 32.48 60.17 20.41
N ILE A 780 32.50 61.41 20.96
CA ILE A 780 31.47 62.43 20.66
C ILE A 780 31.53 62.85 19.18
N SER A 781 32.72 62.99 18.57
CA SER A 781 32.83 63.40 17.16
C SER A 781 32.32 62.35 16.16
N LYS A 782 32.10 61.10 16.61
CA LYS A 782 31.43 60.04 15.85
C LYS A 782 29.92 59.92 16.11
N GLY A 783 29.32 60.84 16.86
CA GLY A 783 27.87 60.99 17.00
C GLY A 783 27.29 60.61 18.36
N ILE A 784 28.08 60.08 19.29
CA ILE A 784 27.60 59.73 20.65
C ILE A 784 27.30 61.00 21.45
N ALA A 785 26.12 61.04 22.06
CA ALA A 785 25.67 62.17 22.87
C ALA A 785 26.57 62.38 24.11
N PRO A 786 27.05 63.61 24.41
CA PRO A 786 28.02 63.86 25.49
C PRO A 786 27.59 63.35 26.88
N GLU A 787 26.31 63.41 27.19
CA GLU A 787 25.68 62.91 28.42
C GLU A 787 25.90 61.40 28.66
N ARG A 788 26.14 60.62 27.60
CA ARG A 788 26.42 59.18 27.69
C ARG A 788 27.86 58.86 28.08
N ILE A 789 28.70 59.87 28.31
CA ILE A 789 30.05 59.74 28.87
C ILE A 789 30.09 60.43 30.24
N GLN A 790 29.65 59.70 31.28
CA GLN A 790 29.46 60.21 32.65
C GLN A 790 30.71 60.89 33.23
N SER A 791 31.92 60.44 32.86
CA SER A 791 33.17 61.13 33.19
C SER A 791 34.31 60.74 32.26
N ALA A 792 35.22 61.69 32.01
CA ALA A 792 36.53 61.44 31.41
C ALA A 792 37.62 61.88 32.39
N THR A 793 38.40 60.95 32.96
CA THR A 793 39.28 61.22 34.11
C THR A 793 40.70 60.69 33.92
N GLY A 794 41.69 61.54 34.19
CA GLY A 794 43.10 61.19 34.21
C GLY A 794 43.59 60.73 35.59
N TYR A 795 44.23 59.56 35.65
CA TYR A 795 44.83 58.99 36.87
C TYR A 795 46.36 59.04 36.88
N GLY A 796 46.99 59.51 35.80
CA GLY A 796 48.44 59.54 35.67
C GLY A 796 49.05 58.15 35.93
N GLU A 797 50.05 58.12 36.80
CA GLU A 797 50.75 56.93 37.26
C GLU A 797 50.14 56.28 38.52
N GLU A 798 48.98 56.76 39.01
CA GLU A 798 48.33 56.25 40.24
C GLU A 798 47.77 54.82 40.10
N ARG A 799 47.60 54.32 38.87
CA ARG A 799 46.95 53.03 38.53
C ARG A 799 47.68 52.32 37.38
N LEU A 800 48.92 51.89 37.65
CA LEU A 800 49.73 51.07 36.73
C LEU A 800 49.21 49.62 36.68
N LEU A 801 49.35 48.95 35.53
CA LEU A 801 49.02 47.52 35.36
C LEU A 801 50.14 46.58 35.82
N ASN A 802 51.35 47.11 35.99
CA ASN A 802 52.55 46.35 36.29
C ASN A 802 53.45 47.13 37.27
N GLY A 803 54.44 46.44 37.84
CA GLY A 803 55.35 47.01 38.85
C GLY A 803 56.34 48.07 38.35
N CYS A 804 56.10 48.73 37.22
CA CYS A 804 56.96 49.79 36.68
C CYS A 804 56.65 51.14 37.34
N ASP A 805 56.69 51.21 38.66
CA ASP A 805 56.42 52.41 39.48
C ASP A 805 57.56 53.45 39.49
N GLY A 806 58.69 53.13 38.84
CA GLY A 806 59.92 53.94 38.83
C GLY A 806 60.99 53.47 39.81
N SER A 807 60.70 52.50 40.69
CA SER A 807 61.69 51.84 41.56
C SER A 807 62.55 50.81 40.82
N VAL A 808 62.04 50.27 39.69
CA VAL A 808 62.72 49.27 38.85
C VAL A 808 62.85 49.74 37.40
N ALA A 809 63.92 49.31 36.74
CA ALA A 809 64.13 49.57 35.31
C ALA A 809 63.20 48.69 34.46
N CYS A 810 62.36 49.33 33.63
CA CYS A 810 61.36 48.64 32.81
C CYS A 810 61.61 48.77 31.30
N THR A 811 61.07 47.81 30.55
CA THR A 811 61.06 47.82 29.08
C THR A 811 60.08 48.86 28.55
N GLU A 812 60.31 49.36 27.33
CA GLU A 812 59.36 50.26 26.69
C GLU A 812 57.98 49.59 26.51
N GLN A 813 57.91 48.27 26.32
CA GLN A 813 56.64 47.54 26.26
C GLN A 813 55.86 47.60 27.59
N ASN A 814 56.53 47.47 28.74
CA ASN A 814 55.85 47.56 30.03
C ASN A 814 55.37 48.99 30.31
N HIS A 815 56.13 50.00 29.88
CA HIS A 815 55.68 51.40 29.91
C HIS A 815 54.51 51.64 28.92
N TYR A 816 54.55 51.09 27.72
CA TYR A 816 53.48 51.17 26.71
C TYR A 816 52.15 50.64 27.24
N LEU A 817 52.16 49.48 27.91
CA LEU A 817 50.98 48.89 28.53
C LEU A 817 50.32 49.83 29.57
N ASN A 818 51.11 50.59 30.33
CA ASN A 818 50.57 51.54 31.30
C ASN A 818 49.94 52.78 30.65
N ARG A 819 50.42 53.22 29.48
CA ARG A 819 49.91 54.38 28.72
C ARG A 819 48.60 54.05 27.99
N ARG A 820 47.53 53.77 28.71
CA ARG A 820 46.23 53.30 28.18
C ARG A 820 45.06 54.23 28.50
N SER A 821 43.90 53.95 27.90
CA SER A 821 42.58 54.22 28.51
C SER A 821 41.82 52.92 28.76
N GLU A 822 40.93 52.93 29.76
CA GLU A 822 39.95 51.88 30.06
C GLU A 822 38.52 52.45 29.98
N PHE A 823 37.56 51.59 29.63
CA PHE A 823 36.14 51.94 29.52
C PHE A 823 35.31 51.14 30.53
N ILE A 824 34.65 51.85 31.44
CA ILE A 824 33.79 51.26 32.46
C ILE A 824 32.34 51.55 32.08
N ILE A 825 31.53 50.50 31.96
CA ILE A 825 30.09 50.62 31.72
C ILE A 825 29.42 50.93 33.06
N VAL A 826 28.60 51.98 33.10
CA VAL A 826 27.90 52.43 34.31
C VAL A 826 26.44 51.97 34.28
N GLU A 827 25.78 52.22 33.16
CA GLU A 827 24.39 51.90 32.87
C GLU A 827 24.34 51.25 31.47
N MET A 828 23.34 50.39 31.22
CA MET A 828 23.05 49.68 29.97
C MET A 828 21.54 49.72 29.73
#